data_AF-A0A3D4EYH0-F1
#
_entry.id   AF-A0A3D4EYH0-F1
#
_cell.length_a   1.000
_cell.length_b   1.000
_cell.length_c   1.000
_cell.angle_alpha   90.00
_cell.angle_beta   90.00
_cell.angle_gamma   90.00
#
_symmetry.space_group_name_H-M   'P 1'
#
loop_
_entity.id
_entity.type
_entity.pdbx_description
1 polymer ?
#
loop_
_entity_poly.entity_id
_entity_poly.type
_entity_poly.pdbx_seq_one_letter_code
_entity_poly.pdbx_strand_id
1 'polypeptide(L)'
;MEFLALKNLFWVLPIIILAIGLAARSYHQRKKVISLLTQNSGHCNLKSNASPVRRRILGITLLSSLVFAGISALRPISGFVRTEFKRPSKNLVILFDISKSMTATDTEGISRNDAAKLLLREFINSRPTDRIGLISFAGDTFIETPVTRSRATLLKRVNQIQPGDFLVPGTDITAALEEAQNLLTEEPPPGSAIIVLSDGDNVTGGDPKTVLGQLKKSQVPIIAVAFGKDGVPANVPRTEMFTQSNHNTVKQLSESTNGLFLSASPKEVDSQIAKLNTRVDTIELDGKNIAGELYERPQDIFVWPLSLALFCLMIHILLPLKIKHWHPLTTAVVFLLTLSPSHYGEEVDSYEEALEVAKTEELPVMVIFTGSDWSKLSITFEQEILTHQIFKKWAETKVIWTLIDLPRVGLTDVERRARRSLVEELGVETFPIAVFLDVNKNPMGSLTHDPKGPSSWIERADAILKGEIAEADTAASTDYLPEEIRKSLEDPALTETQRSVRYYNKALELEKAEPELTLKSTDRFKLLLDLYSKAADAAPMLRNDLKFAALHKRGLLYHRKGQSNVPKSEQEIMMMAMQERSDPVKLLKRAKGSFQKALEIYKGAAPLKPADEELSDNLALVYKNISRVQDYLDFLAAFQTATQDTQNALNQENRFVESLKREVNTLTEVNKKAIESAVNSIQNLITKAEAIKDSPTILPEEGLKDYRLAEEDIVLAPSPHRERRLEQAAQHIQDALDHLIDPQQQQQQQPSQGEGEGEPEKGENGESEEPDGEGGRQDNQENPQGDRPEGDEPETGDEGEDEGKGEPDDNDLKRAEKEGGDLRSRLLRKQQQEYLRNGRRIPRSKSH
;
A
#
# COMPACT_ATOMS: atom_id res chain seq x y z
N MET A 1 -5.93 41.55 1.88
CA MET A 1 -4.97 40.73 2.65
C MET A 1 -5.70 40.22 3.87
N GLU A 2 -5.92 38.92 3.93
CA GLU A 2 -6.36 38.25 5.15
C GLU A 2 -5.14 37.91 6.00
N PHE A 3 -5.30 37.93 7.32
CA PHE A 3 -4.22 37.66 8.28
C PHE A 3 -4.56 36.42 9.09
N LEU A 4 -3.69 35.40 9.02
CA LEU A 4 -3.92 34.12 9.66
C LEU A 4 -3.82 34.22 11.20
N ALA A 5 -3.02 35.18 11.69
CA ALA A 5 -2.76 35.39 13.11
C ALA A 5 -3.16 36.79 13.59
N LEU A 6 -4.39 37.21 13.26
CA LEU A 6 -4.92 38.53 13.63
C LEU A 6 -4.91 38.79 15.15
N LYS A 7 -4.97 37.74 15.97
CA LYS A 7 -4.83 37.79 17.43
C LYS A 7 -3.47 38.34 17.89
N ASN A 8 -2.41 38.21 17.07
CA ASN A 8 -1.08 38.72 17.40
C ASN A 8 -1.03 40.26 17.42
N LEU A 9 -2.03 40.93 16.84
CA LEU A 9 -2.14 42.38 16.85
C LEU A 9 -2.12 42.95 18.28
N PHE A 10 -2.72 42.25 19.26
CA PHE A 10 -2.73 42.66 20.66
C PHE A 10 -1.31 42.79 21.28
N TRP A 11 -0.35 42.01 20.79
CA TRP A 11 1.03 42.01 21.29
C TRP A 11 1.94 42.94 20.47
N VAL A 12 1.69 43.06 19.17
CA VAL A 12 2.51 43.87 18.25
C VAL A 12 2.29 45.38 18.46
N LEU A 13 1.04 45.80 18.66
CA LEU A 13 0.67 47.23 18.75
C LEU A 13 1.33 47.95 19.95
N PRO A 14 1.35 47.38 21.18
CA PRO A 14 2.04 47.97 22.32
C PRO A 14 3.55 48.13 22.10
N ILE A 15 4.20 47.17 21.43
CA ILE A 15 5.65 47.21 21.16
C ILE A 15 5.99 48.34 20.19
N ILE A 16 5.20 48.52 19.13
CA ILE A 16 5.38 49.61 18.16
C ILE A 16 5.14 50.98 18.84
N ILE A 17 4.09 51.11 19.65
CA ILE A 17 3.81 52.35 20.40
C ILE A 17 4.95 52.67 21.37
N LEU A 18 5.44 51.66 22.11
CA LEU A 18 6.57 51.82 23.03
C LEU A 18 7.83 52.27 22.29
N ALA A 19 8.15 51.67 21.14
CA ALA A 19 9.30 52.04 20.33
C ALA A 19 9.21 53.49 19.82
N ILE A 20 8.04 53.92 19.34
CA ILE A 20 7.79 55.31 18.92
C ILE A 20 7.94 56.27 20.12
N GLY A 21 7.41 55.90 21.29
CA GLY A 21 7.51 56.68 22.52
C GLY A 21 8.96 56.87 22.98
N LEU A 22 9.76 55.79 22.96
CA LEU A 22 11.18 55.83 23.28
C LEU A 22 11.97 56.67 22.26
N ALA A 23 11.67 56.55 20.97
CA ALA A 23 12.28 57.37 19.92
C ALA A 23 11.97 58.87 20.12
N ALA A 24 10.70 59.22 20.37
CA ALA A 24 10.27 60.60 20.63
C ALA A 24 10.89 61.17 21.92
N ARG A 25 10.95 60.37 22.99
CA ARG A 25 11.60 60.76 24.26
C ARG A 25 13.10 60.98 24.07
N SER A 26 13.79 60.10 23.35
CA SER A 26 15.23 60.25 23.05
C SER A 26 15.51 61.54 22.27
N TYR A 27 14.64 61.90 21.33
CA TYR A 27 14.73 63.12 20.55
C TYR A 27 14.55 64.39 21.40
N HIS A 28 13.54 64.39 22.29
CA HIS A 28 13.27 65.51 23.19
C HIS A 28 14.35 65.69 24.26
N GLN A 29 14.78 64.60 24.91
CA GLN A 29 15.85 64.65 25.91
C GLN A 29 17.13 65.20 25.28
N ARG A 30 17.45 64.79 24.06
CA ARG A 30 18.61 65.30 23.35
C ARG A 30 18.51 66.79 23.03
N LYS A 31 17.35 67.28 22.56
CA LYS A 31 17.12 68.72 22.36
C LYS A 31 17.32 69.50 23.65
N LYS A 32 16.80 68.98 24.77
CA LYS A 32 16.92 69.59 26.11
C LYS A 32 18.37 69.61 26.60
N VAL A 33 19.11 68.52 26.42
CA VAL A 33 20.54 68.44 26.78
C VAL A 33 21.37 69.39 25.91
N ILE A 34 21.10 69.45 24.61
CA ILE A 34 21.77 70.40 23.70
C ILE A 34 21.47 71.83 24.13
N SER A 35 20.19 72.18 24.41
CA SER A 35 19.82 73.54 24.82
C SER A 35 20.45 73.95 26.15
N LEU A 36 20.56 73.03 27.11
CA LEU A 36 21.23 73.26 28.41
C LEU A 36 22.75 73.44 28.26
N LEU A 37 23.39 72.66 27.38
CA LEU A 37 24.82 72.77 27.09
C LEU A 37 25.17 74.04 26.29
N THR A 38 24.23 74.59 25.52
CA THR A 38 24.44 75.82 24.72
C THR A 38 24.08 77.11 25.45
N GLN A 39 23.42 77.05 26.62
CA GLN A 39 22.89 78.24 27.30
C GLN A 39 23.95 79.14 27.98
N ASN A 40 25.18 78.66 28.20
CA ASN A 40 26.21 79.40 28.96
C ASN A 40 27.53 79.67 28.22
N SER A 41 27.56 79.50 26.89
CA SER A 41 28.78 79.74 26.11
C SER A 41 28.41 80.24 24.72
N GLY A 42 28.68 81.52 24.46
CA GLY A 42 28.33 82.22 23.21
C GLY A 42 28.89 81.61 21.92
N HIS A 43 29.78 80.60 21.99
CA HIS A 43 30.38 79.96 20.82
C HIS A 43 30.62 78.45 20.99
N CYS A 44 29.78 77.70 21.70
CA CYS A 44 29.91 76.23 21.70
C CYS A 44 29.25 75.63 20.45
N ASN A 45 29.99 75.67 19.33
CA ASN A 45 29.63 74.97 18.10
C ASN A 45 29.95 73.49 18.29
N LEU A 46 29.14 72.79 19.09
CA LEU A 46 29.17 71.33 19.23
C LEU A 46 28.80 70.71 17.87
N LYS A 47 29.79 70.67 16.96
CA LYS A 47 29.71 69.93 15.70
C LYS A 47 29.55 68.47 16.08
N SER A 48 28.32 68.00 16.20
CA SER A 48 28.07 66.57 16.35
C SER A 48 28.62 65.90 15.10
N ASN A 49 29.63 65.04 15.26
CA ASN A 49 30.26 64.27 14.17
C ASN A 49 29.32 63.29 13.43
N ALA A 50 28.02 63.33 13.72
CA ALA A 50 26.99 62.56 13.04
C ALA A 50 26.15 63.49 12.16
N SER A 51 26.13 63.26 10.85
CA SER A 51 25.24 63.97 9.92
C SER A 51 23.78 63.91 10.41
N PRO A 52 23.03 65.03 10.43
CA PRO A 52 21.61 65.03 10.77
C PRO A 52 20.79 64.14 9.81
N VAL A 53 21.22 64.01 8.55
CA VAL A 53 20.61 63.11 7.56
C VAL A 53 20.81 61.65 7.95
N ARG A 54 22.05 61.26 8.31
CA ARG A 54 22.37 59.90 8.76
C ARG A 54 21.52 59.47 9.96
N ARG A 55 21.29 60.38 10.91
CA ARG A 55 20.44 60.13 12.08
C ARG A 55 18.97 59.94 11.74
N ARG A 56 18.44 60.71 10.78
CA ARG A 56 17.09 60.50 10.27
C ARG A 56 16.96 59.15 9.58
N ILE A 57 17.93 58.77 8.75
CA ILE A 57 17.96 57.47 8.08
C ILE A 57 17.95 56.33 9.12
N LEU A 58 18.80 56.39 10.15
CA LEU A 58 18.81 55.38 11.23
C LEU A 58 17.48 55.24 11.97
N GLY A 59 16.82 56.37 12.27
CA GLY A 59 15.51 56.35 12.93
C GLY A 59 14.42 55.76 12.04
N ILE A 60 14.44 56.12 10.75
CA ILE A 60 13.47 55.61 9.76
C ILE A 60 13.69 54.12 9.54
N THR A 61 14.92 53.65 9.36
CA THR A 61 15.20 52.22 9.10
C THR A 61 14.86 51.33 10.29
N LEU A 62 15.10 51.79 11.53
CA LEU A 62 14.68 51.07 12.73
C LEU A 62 13.17 50.95 12.83
N LEU A 63 12.46 52.06 12.61
CA LEU A 63 10.99 52.10 12.68
C LEU A 63 10.35 51.26 11.57
N SER A 64 10.88 51.34 10.34
CA SER A 64 10.45 50.48 9.23
C SER A 64 10.69 49.00 9.53
N SER A 65 11.82 48.64 10.15
CA SER A 65 12.10 47.26 10.56
C SER A 65 11.05 46.72 11.53
N LEU A 66 10.70 47.49 12.57
CA LEU A 66 9.65 47.15 13.53
C LEU A 66 8.27 46.99 12.88
N VAL A 67 7.92 47.88 11.95
CA VAL A 67 6.64 47.80 11.22
C VAL A 67 6.58 46.54 10.36
N PHE A 68 7.62 46.25 9.58
CA PHE A 68 7.64 45.05 8.73
C PHE A 68 7.70 43.74 9.53
N ALA A 69 8.42 43.71 10.66
CA ALA A 69 8.39 42.57 11.59
C ALA A 69 6.99 42.37 12.18
N GLY A 70 6.28 43.45 12.51
CA GLY A 70 4.89 43.40 12.96
C GLY A 70 3.94 42.86 11.90
N ILE A 71 4.09 43.28 10.63
CA ILE A 71 3.31 42.74 9.50
C ILE A 71 3.59 41.26 9.30
N SER A 72 4.86 40.83 9.40
CA SER A 72 5.24 39.41 9.32
C SER A 72 4.58 38.57 10.42
N ALA A 73 4.57 39.07 11.66
CA ALA A 73 3.95 38.38 12.80
C ALA A 73 2.42 38.21 12.67
N LEU A 74 1.76 39.01 11.82
CA LEU A 74 0.33 38.87 11.51
C LEU A 74 0.04 37.77 10.47
N ARG A 75 1.08 37.20 9.83
CA ARG A 75 0.99 36.12 8.84
C ARG A 75 0.05 36.48 7.66
N PRO A 76 0.43 37.44 6.81
CA PRO A 76 -0.37 37.86 5.67
C PRO A 76 -0.51 36.74 4.64
N ILE A 77 -1.69 36.62 4.03
CA ILE A 77 -2.01 35.56 3.06
C ILE A 77 -2.17 36.18 1.66
N SER A 78 -1.53 35.58 0.64
CA SER A 78 -1.63 36.02 -0.77
C SER A 78 -2.74 35.32 -1.57
N GLY A 79 -3.29 34.23 -1.03
CA GLY A 79 -4.31 33.39 -1.66
C GLY A 79 -4.31 31.99 -1.06
N PHE A 80 -5.07 31.09 -1.68
CA PHE A 80 -5.12 29.68 -1.31
C PHE A 80 -4.56 28.83 -2.44
N VAL A 81 -3.66 27.90 -2.11
CA VAL A 81 -3.19 26.88 -3.05
C VAL A 81 -4.07 25.66 -2.88
N ARG A 82 -4.64 25.17 -3.98
CA ARG A 82 -5.41 23.93 -3.99
C ARG A 82 -4.45 22.76 -4.04
N THR A 83 -4.33 22.04 -2.94
CA THR A 83 -3.54 20.81 -2.84
C THR A 83 -4.48 19.63 -2.72
N GLU A 84 -4.31 18.62 -3.57
CA GLU A 84 -5.11 17.40 -3.54
C GLU A 84 -4.57 16.46 -2.45
N PHE A 85 -5.36 16.19 -1.41
CA PHE A 85 -5.03 15.19 -0.40
C PHE A 85 -5.85 13.93 -0.65
N LYS A 86 -5.17 12.86 -1.06
CA LYS A 86 -5.77 11.56 -1.42
C LYS A 86 -5.80 10.66 -0.19
N ARG A 87 -7.00 10.37 0.35
CA ARG A 87 -7.21 9.41 1.44
C ARG A 87 -8.22 8.34 1.03
N PRO A 88 -7.98 7.05 1.32
CA PRO A 88 -8.98 6.01 1.15
C PRO A 88 -10.18 6.31 2.06
N SER A 89 -11.38 6.36 1.48
CA SER A 89 -12.63 6.61 2.21
C SER A 89 -13.77 5.82 1.58
N LYS A 90 -14.57 5.13 2.38
CA LYS A 90 -15.78 4.42 1.91
C LYS A 90 -16.90 5.42 1.62
N ASN A 91 -17.80 5.07 0.71
CA ASN A 91 -19.00 5.87 0.41
C ASN A 91 -20.22 5.16 1.00
N LEU A 92 -20.76 5.69 2.09
CA LEU A 92 -21.85 5.07 2.82
C LEU A 92 -23.11 5.91 2.61
N VAL A 93 -24.23 5.28 2.25
CA VAL A 93 -25.52 5.96 2.23
C VAL A 93 -26.41 5.37 3.30
N ILE A 94 -26.87 6.22 4.20
CA ILE A 94 -27.72 5.83 5.32
C ILE A 94 -29.16 6.16 4.96
N LEU A 95 -29.99 5.13 4.92
CA LEU A 95 -31.44 5.21 4.79
C LEU A 95 -32.05 5.18 6.19
N PHE A 96 -32.66 6.27 6.60
CA PHE A 96 -33.22 6.47 7.95
C PHE A 96 -34.75 6.52 7.90
N ASP A 97 -35.39 5.50 8.44
CA ASP A 97 -36.86 5.43 8.52
C ASP A 97 -37.40 6.41 9.56
N ILE A 98 -38.35 7.23 9.14
CA ILE A 98 -39.01 8.26 9.95
C ILE A 98 -40.54 8.15 9.88
N SER A 99 -41.03 6.97 9.50
CA SER A 99 -42.44 6.61 9.58
C SER A 99 -42.97 6.71 11.01
N LYS A 100 -44.30 6.73 11.15
CA LYS A 100 -44.94 6.87 12.48
C LYS A 100 -44.62 5.69 13.40
N SER A 101 -44.38 4.49 12.87
CA SER A 101 -44.03 3.30 13.67
C SER A 101 -42.70 3.46 14.40
N MET A 102 -41.77 4.25 13.85
CA MET A 102 -40.50 4.58 14.51
C MET A 102 -40.65 5.47 15.77
N THR A 103 -41.83 6.01 16.05
CA THR A 103 -42.12 6.68 17.34
C THR A 103 -42.49 5.71 18.46
N ALA A 104 -42.76 4.44 18.13
CA ALA A 104 -43.13 3.45 19.13
C ALA A 104 -42.05 3.28 20.19
N THR A 105 -42.50 3.17 21.44
CA THR A 105 -41.63 2.91 22.58
C THR A 105 -41.69 1.43 22.89
N ASP A 106 -40.72 0.67 22.37
CA ASP A 106 -40.58 -0.73 22.73
C ASP A 106 -40.09 -0.88 24.17
N THR A 107 -39.98 -2.13 24.64
CA THR A 107 -39.44 -2.43 25.97
C THR A 107 -38.11 -1.72 26.16
N GLU A 108 -38.00 -0.94 27.24
CA GLU A 108 -36.88 -0.05 27.67
C GLU A 108 -37.18 1.45 27.58
N GLY A 109 -38.37 1.85 27.11
CA GLY A 109 -38.90 3.22 27.33
C GLY A 109 -38.26 4.32 26.47
N ILE A 110 -37.41 3.94 25.51
CA ILE A 110 -36.84 4.81 24.48
C ILE A 110 -37.60 4.53 23.16
N SER A 111 -37.83 5.55 22.34
CA SER A 111 -38.46 5.35 21.02
C SER A 111 -37.51 4.66 20.04
N ARG A 112 -38.02 3.90 19.06
CA ARG A 112 -37.21 3.27 18.00
C ARG A 112 -36.32 4.31 17.29
N ASN A 113 -36.87 5.47 16.97
CA ASN A 113 -36.15 6.60 16.38
C ASN A 113 -35.01 7.12 17.28
N ASP A 114 -35.25 7.27 18.59
CA ASP A 114 -34.19 7.73 19.50
C ASP A 114 -33.06 6.69 19.62
N ALA A 115 -33.41 5.40 19.68
CA ALA A 115 -32.43 4.31 19.65
C ALA A 115 -31.62 4.32 18.34
N ALA A 116 -32.28 4.54 17.20
CA ALA A 116 -31.65 4.63 15.90
C ALA A 116 -30.73 5.86 15.78
N LYS A 117 -31.13 7.01 16.32
CA LYS A 117 -30.27 8.21 16.40
C LYS A 117 -29.05 8.00 17.28
N LEU A 118 -29.18 7.30 18.41
CA LEU A 118 -28.04 6.98 19.28
C LEU A 118 -27.01 6.12 18.54
N LEU A 119 -27.46 5.03 17.91
CA LEU A 119 -26.60 4.17 17.09
C LEU A 119 -25.98 4.95 15.93
N LEU A 120 -26.78 5.73 15.21
CA LEU A 120 -26.31 6.52 14.07
C LEU A 120 -25.26 7.57 14.46
N ARG A 121 -25.43 8.25 15.60
CA ARG A 121 -24.44 9.21 16.10
C ARG A 121 -23.12 8.55 16.43
N GLU A 122 -23.17 7.41 17.11
CA GLU A 122 -21.96 6.66 17.47
C GLU A 122 -21.27 6.10 16.23
N PHE A 123 -22.04 5.60 15.27
CA PHE A 123 -21.53 5.15 13.98
C PHE A 123 -20.83 6.29 13.23
N ILE A 124 -21.48 7.45 13.08
CA ILE A 124 -20.92 8.64 12.42
C ILE A 124 -19.61 9.10 13.09
N ASN A 125 -19.54 9.05 14.43
CA ASN A 125 -18.34 9.43 15.19
C ASN A 125 -17.21 8.41 15.03
N SER A 126 -17.52 7.13 14.94
CA SER A 126 -16.52 6.07 14.73
C SER A 126 -15.88 6.08 13.33
N ARG A 127 -16.40 6.92 12.41
CA ARG A 127 -16.01 6.99 10.99
C ARG A 127 -15.47 8.37 10.59
N PRO A 128 -14.23 8.74 11.01
CA PRO A 128 -13.66 10.06 10.74
C PRO A 128 -13.27 10.30 9.27
N THR A 129 -13.05 9.24 8.50
CA THR A 129 -12.53 9.30 7.12
C THR A 129 -13.58 9.05 6.05
N ASP A 130 -14.63 8.29 6.38
CA ASP A 130 -15.62 7.84 5.41
C ASP A 130 -16.57 8.97 5.01
N ARG A 131 -17.05 8.92 3.76
CA ARG A 131 -18.06 9.84 3.26
C ARG A 131 -19.42 9.21 3.51
N ILE A 132 -20.31 9.98 4.13
CA ILE A 132 -21.65 9.49 4.51
C ILE A 132 -22.69 10.40 3.90
N GLY A 133 -23.61 9.82 3.13
CA GLY A 133 -24.87 10.43 2.72
C GLY A 133 -25.97 10.02 3.67
N LEU A 134 -26.96 10.89 3.86
CA LEU A 134 -28.12 10.64 4.71
C LEU A 134 -29.39 10.91 3.91
N ILE A 135 -30.25 9.91 3.85
CA ILE A 135 -31.57 9.97 3.24
C ILE A 135 -32.56 9.58 4.33
N SER A 136 -33.59 10.38 4.54
CA SER A 136 -34.71 10.03 5.40
C SER A 136 -35.88 9.58 4.53
N PHE A 137 -36.63 8.56 4.96
CA PHE A 137 -37.77 8.07 4.19
C PHE A 137 -38.97 7.70 5.08
N ALA A 138 -40.16 7.87 4.51
CA ALA A 138 -41.45 7.38 4.99
C ALA A 138 -42.24 6.95 3.76
N GLY A 139 -43.43 7.51 3.47
CA GLY A 139 -44.13 7.25 2.20
C GLY A 139 -43.51 7.97 0.98
N ASP A 140 -42.50 8.81 1.21
CA ASP A 140 -41.68 9.49 0.20
C ASP A 140 -40.24 9.60 0.75
N THR A 141 -39.29 10.01 -0.08
CA THR A 141 -37.86 10.04 0.24
C THR A 141 -37.28 11.46 0.17
N PHE A 142 -36.31 11.76 1.04
CA PHE A 142 -35.64 13.06 1.04
C PHE A 142 -34.15 12.92 1.33
N ILE A 143 -33.33 13.52 0.46
CA ILE A 143 -31.88 13.62 0.67
C ILE A 143 -31.61 14.71 1.72
N GLU A 144 -31.35 14.30 2.94
CA GLU A 144 -30.97 15.20 4.04
C GLU A 144 -29.57 15.78 3.86
N THR A 145 -28.66 14.93 3.38
CA THR A 145 -27.28 15.32 3.07
C THR A 145 -26.72 14.47 1.93
N PRO A 146 -26.12 15.08 0.89
CA PRO A 146 -25.32 14.33 -0.07
C PRO A 146 -24.09 13.71 0.61
N VAL A 147 -23.44 12.77 -0.07
CA VAL A 147 -22.26 12.04 0.44
C VAL A 147 -21.14 13.00 0.85
N THR A 148 -21.00 13.25 2.15
CA THR A 148 -20.09 14.25 2.74
C THR A 148 -19.17 13.67 3.80
N ARG A 149 -18.01 14.29 4.02
CA ARG A 149 -17.12 14.01 5.17
C ARG A 149 -17.49 14.81 6.42
N SER A 150 -18.31 15.86 6.29
CA SER A 150 -18.63 16.77 7.40
C SER A 150 -19.51 16.08 8.45
N ARG A 151 -18.87 15.56 9.50
CA ARG A 151 -19.55 14.97 10.67
C ARG A 151 -20.47 15.98 11.33
N ALA A 152 -20.05 17.24 11.43
CA ALA A 152 -20.86 18.31 12.02
C ALA A 152 -22.16 18.54 11.25
N THR A 153 -22.12 18.48 9.91
CA THR A 153 -23.33 18.59 9.07
C THR A 153 -24.24 17.39 9.29
N LEU A 154 -23.70 16.17 9.24
CA LEU A 154 -24.47 14.95 9.44
C LEU A 154 -25.11 14.89 10.83
N LEU A 155 -24.34 15.11 11.89
CA LEU A 155 -24.85 15.12 13.27
C LEU A 155 -25.91 16.20 13.47
N LYS A 156 -25.74 17.38 12.85
CA LYS A 156 -26.76 18.44 12.88
C LYS A 156 -28.06 17.97 12.23
N ARG A 157 -27.99 17.32 11.06
CA ARG A 157 -29.16 16.78 10.35
C ARG A 157 -29.84 15.66 11.15
N VAL A 158 -29.09 14.68 11.63
CA VAL A 158 -29.60 13.59 12.49
C VAL A 158 -30.36 14.12 13.72
N ASN A 159 -29.88 15.21 14.33
CA ASN A 159 -30.56 15.83 15.47
C ASN A 159 -31.86 16.56 15.08
N GLN A 160 -31.98 17.04 13.84
CA GLN A 160 -33.13 17.81 13.36
C GLN A 160 -34.29 16.95 12.85
N ILE A 161 -33.99 15.77 12.30
CA ILE A 161 -34.98 14.84 11.76
C ILE A 161 -35.95 14.39 12.86
N GLN A 162 -37.25 14.47 12.64
CA GLN A 162 -38.25 13.93 13.56
C GLN A 162 -39.24 13.03 12.82
N PRO A 163 -39.67 11.91 13.41
CA PRO A 163 -40.67 11.05 12.79
C PRO A 163 -42.03 11.74 12.70
N GLY A 164 -42.75 11.47 11.61
CA GLY A 164 -44.09 12.01 11.39
C GLY A 164 -44.16 13.41 10.76
N ASP A 165 -43.02 14.01 10.39
CA ASP A 165 -42.93 15.30 9.69
C ASP A 165 -43.27 15.22 8.18
N PHE A 166 -43.52 14.01 7.64
CA PHE A 166 -43.79 13.80 6.21
C PHE A 166 -45.27 13.95 5.83
N LEU A 167 -45.51 14.54 4.64
CA LEU A 167 -46.83 14.73 4.06
C LEU A 167 -47.47 13.40 3.62
N VAL A 168 -46.66 12.44 3.17
CA VAL A 168 -47.11 11.13 2.69
C VAL A 168 -46.84 10.06 3.77
N PRO A 169 -47.88 9.48 4.38
CA PRO A 169 -47.71 8.38 5.31
C PRO A 169 -47.38 7.07 4.57
N GLY A 170 -46.57 6.22 5.17
CA GLY A 170 -46.13 4.95 4.58
C GLY A 170 -44.64 4.69 4.84
N THR A 171 -44.12 3.66 4.20
CA THR A 171 -42.72 3.22 4.28
C THR A 171 -42.27 2.71 2.90
N ASP A 172 -41.87 3.61 2.00
CA ASP A 172 -41.36 3.29 0.66
C ASP A 172 -39.84 3.12 0.67
N ILE A 173 -39.43 1.89 1.02
CA ILE A 173 -38.03 1.49 1.01
C ILE A 173 -37.49 1.41 -0.44
N THR A 174 -38.34 1.09 -1.41
CA THR A 174 -37.92 0.92 -2.80
C THR A 174 -37.46 2.24 -3.38
N ALA A 175 -38.26 3.30 -3.24
CA ALA A 175 -37.86 4.65 -3.63
C ALA A 175 -36.58 5.10 -2.90
N ALA A 176 -36.42 4.74 -1.63
CA ALA A 176 -35.23 5.12 -0.85
C ALA A 176 -33.96 4.44 -1.37
N LEU A 177 -34.07 3.18 -1.81
CA LEU A 177 -32.97 2.44 -2.43
C LEU A 177 -32.61 2.99 -3.81
N GLU A 178 -33.59 3.39 -4.62
CA GLU A 178 -33.36 4.07 -5.91
C GLU A 178 -32.60 5.38 -5.70
N GLU A 179 -33.03 6.19 -4.72
CA GLU A 179 -32.37 7.46 -4.44
C GLU A 179 -30.96 7.26 -3.85
N ALA A 180 -30.76 6.22 -3.03
CA ALA A 180 -29.43 5.87 -2.54
C ALA A 180 -28.48 5.45 -3.67
N GLN A 181 -28.97 4.70 -4.64
CA GLN A 181 -28.20 4.33 -5.82
C GLN A 181 -27.86 5.56 -6.67
N ASN A 182 -28.83 6.46 -6.92
CA ASN A 182 -28.59 7.72 -7.63
C ASN A 182 -27.54 8.58 -6.90
N LEU A 183 -27.59 8.63 -5.57
CA LEU A 183 -26.62 9.35 -4.74
C LEU A 183 -25.21 8.74 -4.79
N LEU A 184 -25.12 7.43 -5.01
CA LEU A 184 -23.87 6.69 -5.23
C LEU A 184 -23.40 6.71 -6.69
N THR A 185 -24.17 7.28 -7.62
CA THR A 185 -24.02 7.26 -9.09
C THR A 185 -24.36 5.92 -9.76
N GLU A 186 -24.63 5.93 -11.07
CA GLU A 186 -25.01 4.73 -11.86
C GLU A 186 -23.96 3.61 -11.75
N GLU A 187 -22.68 3.98 -11.62
CA GLU A 187 -21.58 3.08 -11.31
C GLU A 187 -20.98 3.44 -9.94
N PRO A 188 -21.50 2.85 -8.85
CA PRO A 188 -21.05 3.20 -7.52
C PRO A 188 -19.59 2.79 -7.32
N PRO A 189 -18.74 3.68 -6.79
CA PRO A 189 -17.34 3.39 -6.58
C PRO A 189 -17.16 2.18 -5.65
N PRO A 190 -16.31 1.19 -5.96
CA PRO A 190 -15.86 0.16 -5.03
C PRO A 190 -15.56 0.69 -3.62
N GLY A 191 -16.05 0.01 -2.60
CA GLY A 191 -16.07 0.49 -1.21
C GLY A 191 -17.36 1.23 -0.82
N SER A 192 -18.41 1.14 -1.64
CA SER A 192 -19.73 1.71 -1.35
C SER A 192 -20.63 0.76 -0.57
N ALA A 193 -21.46 1.28 0.32
CA ALA A 193 -22.44 0.48 1.08
C ALA A 193 -23.71 1.27 1.37
N ILE A 194 -24.84 0.58 1.46
CA ILE A 194 -26.10 1.17 1.91
C ILE A 194 -26.42 0.63 3.30
N ILE A 195 -26.75 1.51 4.25
CA ILE A 195 -27.12 1.14 5.62
C ILE A 195 -28.58 1.54 5.83
N VAL A 196 -29.44 0.56 6.10
CA VAL A 196 -30.88 0.76 6.31
C VAL A 196 -31.19 0.68 7.79
N LEU A 197 -31.77 1.74 8.35
CA LEU A 197 -32.23 1.83 9.73
C LEU A 197 -33.77 1.91 9.71
N SER A 198 -34.48 0.82 10.02
CA SER A 198 -35.95 0.72 9.93
C SER A 198 -36.49 -0.34 10.88
N ASP A 199 -37.80 -0.36 11.16
CA ASP A 199 -38.48 -1.46 11.85
C ASP A 199 -39.10 -2.49 10.88
N GLY A 200 -39.01 -2.23 9.57
CA GLY A 200 -39.46 -3.11 8.49
C GLY A 200 -40.99 -3.27 8.39
N ASP A 201 -41.76 -2.47 9.13
CA ASP A 201 -43.21 -2.53 9.16
C ASP A 201 -43.84 -1.88 7.92
N ASN A 202 -44.92 -2.50 7.44
CA ASN A 202 -45.85 -1.98 6.43
C ASN A 202 -45.20 -1.28 5.22
N VAL A 203 -44.22 -1.94 4.59
CA VAL A 203 -43.51 -1.40 3.41
C VAL A 203 -44.48 -1.18 2.25
N THR A 204 -44.64 0.08 1.85
CA THR A 204 -45.52 0.55 0.77
C THR A 204 -44.66 0.94 -0.42
N GLY A 205 -44.76 0.29 -1.58
CA GLY A 205 -43.94 0.66 -2.73
C GLY A 205 -43.91 -0.41 -3.80
N GLY A 206 -43.21 -0.14 -4.91
CA GLY A 206 -42.94 -1.11 -5.97
C GLY A 206 -42.03 -2.26 -5.51
N ASP A 207 -41.94 -3.32 -6.30
CA ASP A 207 -41.07 -4.48 -6.00
C ASP A 207 -39.57 -4.07 -6.06
N PRO A 208 -38.80 -4.19 -4.95
CA PRO A 208 -37.41 -3.74 -4.92
C PRO A 208 -36.45 -4.60 -5.76
N LYS A 209 -36.91 -5.71 -6.36
CA LYS A 209 -36.07 -6.64 -7.14
C LYS A 209 -35.19 -5.98 -8.21
N THR A 210 -35.70 -4.98 -8.91
CA THR A 210 -34.95 -4.30 -9.98
C THR A 210 -33.70 -3.60 -9.41
N VAL A 211 -33.90 -2.80 -8.36
CA VAL A 211 -32.83 -2.06 -7.68
C VAL A 211 -31.87 -3.01 -6.98
N LEU A 212 -32.38 -4.05 -6.32
CA LEU A 212 -31.55 -5.09 -5.69
C LEU A 212 -30.66 -5.82 -6.71
N GLY A 213 -31.20 -6.10 -7.91
CA GLY A 213 -30.43 -6.69 -9.00
C GLY A 213 -29.27 -5.79 -9.44
N GLN A 214 -29.50 -4.48 -9.53
CA GLN A 214 -28.45 -3.51 -9.88
C GLN A 214 -27.42 -3.35 -8.75
N LEU A 215 -27.83 -3.22 -7.49
CA LEU A 215 -26.92 -3.13 -6.34
C LEU A 215 -26.05 -4.39 -6.20
N LYS A 216 -26.60 -5.57 -6.50
CA LYS A 216 -25.85 -6.83 -6.54
C LYS A 216 -24.82 -6.87 -7.67
N LYS A 217 -25.17 -6.38 -8.87
CA LYS A 217 -24.24 -6.24 -10.00
C LYS A 217 -23.09 -5.28 -9.66
N SER A 218 -23.40 -4.16 -9.01
CA SER A 218 -22.40 -3.15 -8.62
C SER A 218 -21.70 -3.45 -7.29
N GLN A 219 -21.89 -4.65 -6.72
CA GLN A 219 -21.25 -5.11 -5.47
C GLN A 219 -21.46 -4.18 -4.25
N VAL A 220 -22.61 -3.51 -4.17
CA VAL A 220 -22.96 -2.64 -3.05
C VAL A 220 -23.78 -3.42 -2.01
N PRO A 221 -23.21 -3.80 -0.85
CA PRO A 221 -23.95 -4.52 0.18
C PRO A 221 -24.94 -3.61 0.91
N ILE A 222 -26.11 -4.15 1.23
CA ILE A 222 -27.10 -3.53 2.11
C ILE A 222 -26.94 -4.05 3.54
N ILE A 223 -26.59 -3.16 4.47
CA ILE A 223 -26.52 -3.47 5.90
C ILE A 223 -27.83 -3.01 6.55
N ALA A 224 -28.66 -3.96 6.96
CA ALA A 224 -29.95 -3.70 7.59
C ALA A 224 -29.84 -3.74 9.11
N VAL A 225 -30.29 -2.67 9.77
CA VAL A 225 -30.40 -2.58 11.22
C VAL A 225 -31.88 -2.40 11.58
N ALA A 226 -32.46 -3.46 12.14
CA ALA A 226 -33.87 -3.53 12.49
C ALA A 226 -34.13 -3.04 13.92
N PHE A 227 -35.07 -2.12 14.09
CA PHE A 227 -35.47 -1.59 15.41
C PHE A 227 -36.80 -2.16 15.87
N GLY A 228 -36.84 -2.55 17.14
CA GLY A 228 -38.03 -3.13 17.77
C GLY A 228 -37.93 -4.63 18.01
N LYS A 229 -38.94 -5.17 18.69
CA LYS A 229 -39.05 -6.61 18.95
C LYS A 229 -39.91 -7.24 17.88
N ASP A 230 -39.28 -8.06 17.04
CA ASP A 230 -39.94 -8.76 15.94
C ASP A 230 -41.25 -9.42 16.40
N GLY A 231 -42.35 -9.06 15.74
CA GLY A 231 -43.65 -9.64 16.02
C GLY A 231 -44.36 -9.13 17.29
N VAL A 232 -43.79 -8.21 18.06
CA VAL A 232 -44.39 -7.70 19.31
C VAL A 232 -45.07 -6.35 19.07
N PRO A 233 -46.39 -6.22 19.34
CA PRO A 233 -47.07 -4.94 19.25
C PRO A 233 -46.55 -3.93 20.27
N ALA A 234 -46.25 -2.72 19.80
CA ALA A 234 -45.80 -1.60 20.62
C ALA A 234 -46.70 -0.38 20.43
N ASN A 235 -46.90 0.37 21.51
CA ASN A 235 -47.75 1.56 21.51
C ASN A 235 -47.04 2.74 20.82
N VAL A 236 -47.75 3.41 19.93
CA VAL A 236 -47.31 4.66 19.28
C VAL A 236 -47.77 5.84 20.16
N PRO A 237 -46.84 6.57 20.83
CA PRO A 237 -47.20 7.62 21.76
C PRO A 237 -48.13 8.67 21.16
N ARG A 238 -49.10 9.16 21.94
CA ARG A 238 -50.10 10.17 21.55
C ARG A 238 -51.07 9.71 20.45
N THR A 239 -51.15 8.41 20.20
CA THR A 239 -52.15 7.79 19.31
C THR A 239 -52.76 6.56 19.98
N GLU A 240 -53.88 6.06 19.48
CA GLU A 240 -54.46 4.77 19.90
C GLU A 240 -53.97 3.59 19.03
N MET A 241 -52.86 3.79 18.30
CA MET A 241 -52.34 2.82 17.33
C MET A 241 -51.24 1.95 17.95
N PHE A 242 -51.21 0.68 17.55
CA PHE A 242 -50.12 -0.25 17.82
C PHE A 242 -49.41 -0.58 16.50
N THR A 243 -48.09 -0.65 16.53
CA THR A 243 -47.25 -1.10 15.41
C THR A 243 -46.50 -2.36 15.80
N GLN A 244 -46.22 -3.21 14.82
CA GLN A 244 -45.48 -4.46 15.00
C GLN A 244 -44.30 -4.44 14.03
N SER A 245 -43.07 -4.44 14.55
CA SER A 245 -41.89 -4.52 13.70
C SER A 245 -41.85 -5.85 12.95
N ASN A 246 -41.46 -5.82 11.68
CA ASN A 246 -41.31 -7.00 10.82
C ASN A 246 -39.88 -7.05 10.28
N HIS A 247 -39.05 -7.84 10.96
CA HIS A 247 -37.63 -7.90 10.62
C HIS A 247 -37.36 -8.67 9.32
N ASN A 248 -38.30 -9.50 8.84
CA ASN A 248 -38.09 -10.32 7.65
C ASN A 248 -37.86 -9.48 6.40
N THR A 249 -38.57 -8.36 6.26
CA THR A 249 -38.47 -7.49 5.08
C THR A 249 -37.05 -6.93 4.94
N VAL A 250 -36.54 -6.30 6.00
CA VAL A 250 -35.19 -5.72 6.00
C VAL A 250 -34.08 -6.77 6.02
N LYS A 251 -34.34 -7.95 6.60
CA LYS A 251 -33.44 -9.10 6.55
C LYS A 251 -33.27 -9.61 5.11
N GLN A 252 -34.36 -9.77 4.36
CA GLN A 252 -34.33 -10.18 2.95
C GLN A 252 -33.55 -9.19 2.08
N LEU A 253 -33.66 -7.88 2.33
CA LEU A 253 -32.86 -6.86 1.63
C LEU A 253 -31.36 -7.08 1.83
N SER A 254 -30.93 -7.31 3.08
CA SER A 254 -29.52 -7.57 3.37
C SER A 254 -29.02 -8.89 2.79
N GLU A 255 -29.81 -9.97 2.87
CA GLU A 255 -29.42 -11.29 2.34
C GLU A 255 -29.29 -11.28 0.81
N SER A 256 -30.17 -10.55 0.11
CA SER A 256 -30.16 -10.46 -1.36
C SER A 256 -28.89 -9.80 -1.94
N THR A 257 -28.22 -8.96 -1.15
CA THR A 257 -27.02 -8.20 -1.54
C THR A 257 -25.75 -8.67 -0.83
N ASN A 258 -25.77 -9.84 -0.19
CA ASN A 258 -24.66 -10.36 0.63
C ASN A 258 -24.22 -9.39 1.74
N GLY A 259 -25.20 -8.68 2.32
CA GLY A 259 -25.06 -7.69 3.36
C GLY A 259 -25.04 -8.26 4.77
N LEU A 260 -25.32 -7.41 5.77
CA LEU A 260 -25.40 -7.81 7.18
C LEU A 260 -26.76 -7.41 7.75
N PHE A 261 -27.39 -8.32 8.48
CA PHE A 261 -28.58 -8.04 9.28
C PHE A 261 -28.21 -7.90 10.76
N LEU A 262 -28.69 -6.85 11.42
CA LEU A 262 -28.56 -6.61 12.85
C LEU A 262 -29.92 -6.28 13.45
N SER A 263 -30.29 -6.92 14.56
CA SER A 263 -31.41 -6.47 15.40
C SER A 263 -30.88 -5.52 16.47
N ALA A 264 -31.35 -4.28 16.45
CA ALA A 264 -30.89 -3.21 17.33
C ALA A 264 -31.49 -3.33 18.73
N SER A 265 -30.66 -3.02 19.73
CA SER A 265 -31.04 -3.02 21.15
C SER A 265 -30.30 -1.91 21.87
N PRO A 266 -30.99 -1.03 22.63
CA PRO A 266 -30.35 0.04 23.38
C PRO A 266 -29.27 -0.41 24.38
N LYS A 267 -29.30 -1.68 24.84
CA LYS A 267 -28.29 -2.24 25.76
C LYS A 267 -27.02 -2.74 25.07
N GLU A 268 -27.07 -2.98 23.78
CA GLU A 268 -25.99 -3.63 23.02
C GLU A 268 -25.40 -2.70 21.94
N VAL A 269 -25.59 -1.38 22.07
CA VAL A 269 -25.13 -0.39 21.09
C VAL A 269 -23.64 -0.56 20.78
N ASP A 270 -22.78 -0.71 21.79
CA ASP A 270 -21.33 -0.88 21.57
C ASP A 270 -20.99 -2.14 20.77
N SER A 271 -21.66 -3.25 21.08
CA SER A 271 -21.50 -4.53 20.37
C SER A 271 -22.03 -4.45 18.92
N GLN A 272 -23.13 -3.75 18.73
CA GLN A 272 -23.76 -3.53 17.42
C GLN A 272 -22.91 -2.62 16.54
N ILE A 273 -22.35 -1.56 17.11
CA ILE A 273 -21.39 -0.68 16.44
C ILE A 273 -20.12 -1.45 16.07
N ALA A 274 -19.61 -2.32 16.94
CA ALA A 274 -18.44 -3.15 16.62
C ALA A 274 -18.72 -4.10 15.42
N LYS A 275 -19.89 -4.75 15.38
CA LYS A 275 -20.32 -5.60 14.26
C LYS A 275 -20.52 -4.80 12.98
N LEU A 276 -21.22 -3.66 13.05
CA LEU A 276 -21.44 -2.75 11.94
C LEU A 276 -20.11 -2.25 11.38
N ASN A 277 -19.19 -1.88 12.27
CA ASN A 277 -17.86 -1.42 11.88
C ASN A 277 -17.06 -2.51 11.20
N THR A 278 -17.03 -3.72 11.79
CA THR A 278 -16.32 -4.85 11.19
C THR A 278 -16.84 -5.16 9.79
N ARG A 279 -18.17 -5.17 9.59
CA ARG A 279 -18.74 -5.41 8.26
C ARG A 279 -18.37 -4.30 7.28
N VAL A 280 -18.52 -3.04 7.67
CA VAL A 280 -18.16 -1.91 6.81
C VAL A 280 -16.67 -1.97 6.45
N ASP A 281 -15.79 -2.32 7.39
CA ASP A 281 -14.34 -2.42 7.18
C ASP A 281 -13.95 -3.53 6.20
N THR A 282 -14.65 -4.66 6.21
CA THR A 282 -14.44 -5.77 5.26
C THR A 282 -14.83 -5.46 3.81
N ILE A 283 -15.53 -4.35 3.54
CA ILE A 283 -15.86 -3.95 2.17
C ILE A 283 -14.59 -3.48 1.46
N GLU A 284 -14.23 -4.17 0.38
CA GLU A 284 -13.01 -3.90 -0.39
C GLU A 284 -13.02 -2.49 -0.98
N LEU A 285 -11.88 -1.80 -0.84
CA LEU A 285 -11.62 -0.52 -1.48
C LEU A 285 -10.80 -0.82 -2.74
N ASP A 286 -11.37 -0.60 -3.92
CA ASP A 286 -10.57 -0.63 -5.15
C ASP A 286 -9.73 0.66 -5.23
N GLY A 287 -8.45 0.52 -5.58
CA GLY A 287 -7.43 1.59 -5.51
C GLY A 287 -7.70 2.80 -6.41
N LYS A 288 -8.76 2.77 -7.21
CA LYS A 288 -9.21 3.86 -8.09
C LYS A 288 -10.09 4.90 -7.37
N ASN A 289 -10.79 4.56 -6.29
CA ASN A 289 -11.74 5.47 -5.63
C ASN A 289 -11.13 6.26 -4.48
N ILE A 290 -9.98 6.86 -4.75
CA ILE A 290 -9.34 7.77 -3.79
C ILE A 290 -9.89 9.17 -4.07
N ALA A 291 -10.93 9.55 -3.34
CA ALA A 291 -11.49 10.90 -3.41
C ALA A 291 -10.42 11.91 -2.94
N GLY A 292 -9.79 12.56 -3.92
CA GLY A 292 -8.92 13.71 -3.70
C GLY A 292 -9.77 14.88 -3.25
N GLU A 293 -9.50 15.37 -2.04
CA GLU A 293 -10.11 16.61 -1.57
C GLU A 293 -9.16 17.75 -1.95
N LEU A 294 -9.69 18.73 -2.68
CA LEU A 294 -8.98 19.98 -2.92
C LEU A 294 -8.98 20.75 -1.61
N TYR A 295 -7.91 20.59 -0.84
CA TYR A 295 -7.68 21.39 0.34
C TYR A 295 -7.09 22.74 -0.08
N GLU A 296 -7.77 23.81 0.28
CA GLU A 296 -7.30 25.18 0.06
C GLU A 296 -6.34 25.56 1.21
N ARG A 297 -5.04 25.35 0.99
CA ARG A 297 -3.99 25.74 1.93
C ARG A 297 -3.72 27.25 1.79
N PRO A 298 -3.88 28.06 2.86
CA PRO A 298 -3.52 29.47 2.80
C PRO A 298 -2.01 29.62 2.57
N GLN A 299 -1.64 30.36 1.52
CA GLN A 299 -0.26 30.65 1.19
C GLN A 299 0.22 31.86 1.99
N ASP A 300 0.96 31.56 3.06
CA ASP A 300 1.54 32.56 3.93
C ASP A 300 2.72 33.26 3.23
N ILE A 301 2.67 34.58 3.18
CA ILE A 301 3.69 35.43 2.57
C ILE A 301 4.48 36.23 3.62
N PHE A 302 4.49 35.79 4.90
CA PHE A 302 5.22 36.44 5.99
C PHE A 302 6.73 36.63 5.73
N VAL A 303 7.32 35.83 4.83
CA VAL A 303 8.74 35.88 4.47
C VAL A 303 9.11 37.22 3.83
N TRP A 304 8.28 37.77 2.96
CA TRP A 304 8.54 39.05 2.29
C TRP A 304 8.68 40.24 3.26
N PRO A 305 7.70 40.50 4.17
CA PRO A 305 7.85 41.53 5.17
C PRO A 305 8.97 41.20 6.17
N LEU A 306 9.23 39.93 6.50
CA LEU A 306 10.36 39.56 7.37
C LEU A 306 11.72 39.93 6.75
N SER A 307 11.93 39.58 5.48
CA SER A 307 13.14 39.92 4.74
C SER A 307 13.35 41.43 4.65
N LEU A 308 12.28 42.20 4.43
CA LEU A 308 12.36 43.67 4.42
C LEU A 308 12.66 44.25 5.81
N ALA A 309 12.15 43.62 6.87
CA ALA A 309 12.46 43.99 8.25
C ALA A 309 13.93 43.78 8.58
N LEU A 310 14.48 42.62 8.21
CA LEU A 310 15.89 42.27 8.38
C LEU A 310 16.81 43.18 7.55
N PHE A 311 16.42 43.50 6.32
CA PHE A 311 17.16 44.43 5.47
C PHE A 311 17.25 45.84 6.08
N CYS A 312 16.13 46.35 6.59
CA CYS A 312 16.09 47.65 7.28
C CYS A 312 16.92 47.66 8.57
N LEU A 313 16.89 46.55 9.33
CA LEU A 313 17.70 46.37 10.54
C LEU A 313 19.20 46.31 10.20
N MET A 314 19.56 45.64 9.12
CA MET A 314 20.92 45.59 8.61
C MET A 314 21.43 47.00 8.24
N ILE A 315 20.65 47.81 7.53
CA ILE A 315 21.02 49.21 7.24
C ILE A 315 21.21 50.00 8.54
N HIS A 316 20.35 49.79 9.54
CA HIS A 316 20.48 50.46 10.84
C HIS A 316 21.80 50.13 11.56
N ILE A 317 22.24 48.87 11.51
CA ILE A 317 23.48 48.40 12.16
C ILE A 317 24.73 48.81 11.38
N LEU A 318 24.68 48.80 10.05
CA LEU A 318 25.85 49.04 9.19
C LEU A 318 26.11 50.52 8.93
N LEU A 319 25.06 51.34 8.79
CA LEU A 319 25.20 52.77 8.52
C LEU A 319 26.02 53.56 9.56
N PRO A 320 26.05 53.26 10.89
CA PRO A 320 26.85 53.96 11.89
C PRO A 320 28.33 53.55 11.92
N LEU A 321 28.72 52.40 11.35
CA LEU A 321 30.10 51.92 11.33
C LEU A 321 30.97 52.84 10.44
N LYS A 322 32.07 53.38 11.00
CA LYS A 322 33.09 54.11 10.23
C LYS A 322 34.22 53.13 9.92
N ILE A 323 34.17 52.48 8.77
CA ILE A 323 35.20 51.51 8.37
C ILE A 323 35.94 52.08 7.15
N LYS A 324 37.27 52.21 7.27
CA LYS A 324 38.17 52.81 6.25
C LYS A 324 38.36 51.90 5.02
N HIS A 325 38.01 50.63 5.12
CA HIS A 325 38.12 49.63 4.05
C HIS A 325 36.75 48.99 3.86
N TRP A 326 36.29 48.87 2.61
CA TRP A 326 34.95 48.37 2.23
C TRP A 326 34.84 46.83 2.26
N HIS A 327 35.97 46.10 2.33
CA HIS A 327 36.02 44.63 2.30
C HIS A 327 35.39 43.85 3.47
N PRO A 328 35.35 44.34 4.74
CA PRO A 328 34.62 43.65 5.81
C PRO A 328 33.09 43.82 5.70
N LEU A 329 32.63 44.80 4.92
CA LEU A 329 31.20 45.09 4.75
C LEU A 329 30.59 44.19 3.66
N THR A 330 31.32 43.95 2.58
CA THR A 330 30.92 42.99 1.54
C THR A 330 30.92 41.56 2.07
N THR A 331 31.87 41.21 2.93
CA THR A 331 31.91 39.88 3.57
C THR A 331 30.76 39.68 4.55
N ALA A 332 30.42 40.67 5.38
CA ALA A 332 29.27 40.58 6.26
C ALA A 332 27.92 40.52 5.50
N VAL A 333 27.78 41.26 4.40
CA VAL A 333 26.57 41.24 3.55
C VAL A 333 26.46 39.93 2.77
N VAL A 334 27.57 39.39 2.26
CA VAL A 334 27.59 38.06 1.63
C VAL A 334 27.29 36.99 2.69
N PHE A 335 27.85 37.07 3.89
CA PHE A 335 27.58 36.14 5.00
C PHE A 335 26.10 36.16 5.45
N LEU A 336 25.46 37.34 5.44
CA LEU A 336 24.02 37.51 5.73
C LEU A 336 23.10 37.10 4.57
N LEU A 337 23.57 37.17 3.32
CA LEU A 337 22.84 36.68 2.14
C LEU A 337 23.03 35.17 1.91
N THR A 338 24.09 34.57 2.46
CA THR A 338 24.32 33.12 2.49
C THR A 338 23.73 32.44 3.73
N LEU A 339 23.26 33.23 4.71
CA LEU A 339 22.35 32.76 5.76
C LEU A 339 20.95 32.54 5.14
N SER A 340 20.86 31.59 4.20
CA SER A 340 19.64 30.79 4.09
C SER A 340 19.37 30.25 5.49
N PRO A 341 18.13 30.27 6.00
CA PRO A 341 17.83 29.53 7.22
C PRO A 341 18.15 28.07 6.92
N SER A 342 19.33 27.59 7.32
CA SER A 342 19.57 26.16 7.42
C SER A 342 18.54 25.67 8.41
N HIS A 343 17.51 25.01 7.87
CA HIS A 343 16.55 24.30 8.68
C HIS A 343 17.32 23.11 9.26
N TYR A 344 17.93 23.32 10.42
CA TYR A 344 18.56 22.24 11.17
C TYR A 344 17.49 21.20 11.51
N GLY A 345 17.68 19.96 11.07
CA GLY A 345 16.82 18.83 11.43
C GLY A 345 15.52 18.68 10.63
N GLU A 346 15.37 19.36 9.50
CA GLU A 346 14.21 19.14 8.64
C GLU A 346 14.27 17.73 8.06
N GLU A 347 13.14 17.02 8.17
CA GLU A 347 12.91 15.79 7.42
C GLU A 347 13.07 16.12 5.95
N VAL A 348 14.07 15.51 5.32
CA VAL A 348 14.36 15.77 3.90
C VAL A 348 13.53 14.81 3.06
N ASP A 349 12.87 15.34 2.02
CA ASP A 349 11.92 14.59 1.19
C ASP A 349 12.57 13.46 0.36
N SER A 350 13.91 13.46 0.21
CA SER A 350 14.65 12.44 -0.53
C SER A 350 15.97 12.02 0.12
N TYR A 351 16.38 10.78 -0.17
CA TYR A 351 17.64 10.20 0.30
C TYR A 351 18.86 10.91 -0.31
N GLU A 352 18.80 11.26 -1.59
CA GLU A 352 19.88 11.97 -2.28
C GLU A 352 20.10 13.36 -1.68
N GLU A 353 19.03 14.09 -1.41
CA GLU A 353 19.10 15.41 -0.79
C GLU A 353 19.62 15.32 0.65
N ALA A 354 19.21 14.30 1.43
CA ALA A 354 19.73 14.08 2.78
C ALA A 354 21.26 13.90 2.78
N LEU A 355 21.83 13.25 1.77
CA LEU A 355 23.28 13.07 1.61
C LEU A 355 24.00 14.36 1.20
N GLU A 356 23.38 15.20 0.37
CA GLU A 356 23.95 16.49 -0.04
C GLU A 356 23.99 17.47 1.14
N VAL A 357 22.91 17.53 1.92
CA VAL A 357 22.82 18.34 3.13
C VAL A 357 23.81 17.84 4.18
N ALA A 358 23.88 16.53 4.41
CA ALA A 358 24.84 15.94 5.36
C ALA A 358 26.30 16.25 5.02
N LYS A 359 26.69 16.25 3.74
CA LYS A 359 28.03 16.64 3.31
C LYS A 359 28.33 18.11 3.57
N THR A 360 27.31 18.96 3.48
CA THR A 360 27.45 20.40 3.71
C THR A 360 27.53 20.72 5.20
N GLU A 361 26.74 20.02 6.02
CA GLU A 361 26.61 20.26 7.47
C GLU A 361 27.57 19.38 8.30
N GLU A 362 28.33 18.46 7.68
CA GLU A 362 29.22 17.50 8.33
C GLU A 362 28.53 16.63 9.41
N LEU A 363 27.23 16.37 9.23
CA LEU A 363 26.43 15.52 10.12
C LEU A 363 26.15 14.15 9.48
N PRO A 364 26.03 13.08 10.28
CA PRO A 364 25.64 11.76 9.79
C PRO A 364 24.19 11.72 9.29
N VAL A 365 23.90 10.80 8.38
CA VAL A 365 22.56 10.60 7.79
C VAL A 365 21.84 9.47 8.50
N MET A 366 20.55 9.65 8.79
CA MET A 366 19.67 8.62 9.32
C MET A 366 18.48 8.38 8.38
N VAL A 367 18.45 7.22 7.74
CA VAL A 367 17.38 6.82 6.81
C VAL A 367 16.40 5.90 7.53
N ILE A 368 15.14 6.30 7.66
CA ILE A 368 14.12 5.52 8.36
C ILE A 368 13.21 4.85 7.34
N PHE A 369 13.07 3.53 7.45
CA PHE A 369 12.18 2.74 6.61
C PHE A 369 10.93 2.34 7.38
N THR A 370 9.75 2.70 6.87
CA THR A 370 8.45 2.39 7.50
C THR A 370 7.47 1.70 6.54
N GLY A 371 6.34 1.26 7.08
CA GLY A 371 5.29 0.55 6.35
C GLY A 371 3.94 0.90 6.95
N SER A 372 3.47 2.11 6.63
CA SER A 372 2.39 2.83 7.33
C SER A 372 1.03 2.12 7.34
N ASP A 373 0.76 1.20 6.40
CA ASP A 373 -0.54 0.53 6.25
C ASP A 373 -0.52 -0.99 6.52
N TRP A 374 0.66 -1.59 6.80
CA TRP A 374 0.77 -3.04 7.01
C TRP A 374 1.66 -3.47 8.16
N SER A 375 2.55 -2.62 8.66
CA SER A 375 3.42 -2.95 9.79
C SER A 375 2.93 -2.27 11.06
N LYS A 376 2.37 -3.05 11.98
CA LYS A 376 1.96 -2.56 13.30
C LYS A 376 3.12 -1.93 14.07
N LEU A 377 4.32 -2.51 13.97
CA LEU A 377 5.53 -1.96 14.60
C LEU A 377 5.95 -0.63 13.98
N SER A 378 5.78 -0.45 12.66
CA SER A 378 6.07 0.83 11.99
C SER A 378 5.12 1.92 12.44
N ILE A 379 3.82 1.61 12.53
CA ILE A 379 2.80 2.52 13.05
C ILE A 379 3.13 2.92 14.49
N THR A 380 3.46 1.96 15.34
CA THR A 380 3.83 2.22 16.74
C THR A 380 5.14 3.02 16.85
N PHE A 381 6.13 2.77 16.00
CA PHE A 381 7.39 3.52 15.98
C PHE A 381 7.23 4.97 15.57
N GLU A 382 6.44 5.23 14.52
CA GLU A 382 6.08 6.59 14.14
C GLU A 382 5.38 7.31 15.30
N GLN A 383 4.39 6.66 15.92
CA GLN A 383 3.58 7.25 17.00
C GLN A 383 4.35 7.46 18.30
N GLU A 384 5.16 6.51 18.74
CA GLU A 384 5.79 6.55 20.07
C GLU A 384 7.18 7.19 20.07
N ILE A 385 7.94 7.04 18.97
CA ILE A 385 9.32 7.52 18.88
C ILE A 385 9.39 8.80 18.05
N LEU A 386 8.96 8.77 16.79
CA LEU A 386 9.18 9.88 15.86
C LEU A 386 8.33 11.12 16.18
N THR A 387 7.10 10.95 16.69
CA THR A 387 6.32 12.11 17.14
C THR A 387 6.83 12.73 18.45
N HIS A 388 7.65 12.00 19.21
CA HIS A 388 8.05 12.41 20.55
C HIS A 388 9.02 13.59 20.55
N GLN A 389 8.84 14.52 21.50
CA GLN A 389 9.64 15.76 21.56
C GLN A 389 11.13 15.54 21.82
N ILE A 390 11.47 14.48 22.54
CA ILE A 390 12.90 14.15 22.82
C ILE A 390 13.60 13.74 21.52
N PHE A 391 12.93 12.95 20.67
CA PHE A 391 13.48 12.55 19.37
C PHE A 391 13.68 13.77 18.47
N LYS A 392 12.67 14.63 18.36
CA LYS A 392 12.74 15.84 17.50
C LYS A 392 13.93 16.74 17.87
N LYS A 393 14.08 17.07 19.15
CA LYS A 393 15.20 17.88 19.65
C LYS A 393 16.56 17.22 19.45
N TRP A 394 16.60 15.90 19.58
CA TRP A 394 17.84 15.14 19.36
C TRP A 394 18.21 15.14 17.87
N ALA A 395 17.27 14.81 16.99
CA ALA A 395 17.47 14.75 15.54
C ALA A 395 17.96 16.11 14.99
N GLU A 396 17.36 17.21 15.45
CA GLU A 396 17.75 18.59 15.11
C GLU A 396 19.24 18.90 15.29
N THR A 397 19.93 18.20 16.20
CA THR A 397 21.33 18.52 16.56
C THR A 397 22.33 17.43 16.19
N LYS A 398 21.86 16.27 15.76
CA LYS A 398 22.70 15.05 15.68
C LYS A 398 22.76 14.41 14.31
N VAL A 399 21.68 14.49 13.52
CA VAL A 399 21.56 13.77 12.26
C VAL A 399 20.77 14.57 11.23
N ILE A 400 21.07 14.36 9.96
CA ILE A 400 20.14 14.67 8.87
C ILE A 400 19.31 13.41 8.63
N TRP A 401 17.98 13.51 8.61
CA TRP A 401 17.14 12.31 8.52
C TRP A 401 16.05 12.40 7.46
N THR A 402 15.68 11.25 6.93
CA THR A 402 14.63 11.10 5.91
C THR A 402 13.79 9.86 6.21
N LEU A 403 12.50 9.92 5.91
CA LEU A 403 11.55 8.82 6.11
C LEU A 403 11.10 8.25 4.76
N ILE A 404 11.44 6.99 4.54
CA ILE A 404 11.10 6.21 3.35
C ILE A 404 10.00 5.21 3.71
N ASP A 405 8.75 5.62 3.51
CA ASP A 405 7.58 4.75 3.74
C ASP A 405 7.32 3.82 2.54
N LEU A 406 6.92 2.57 2.79
CA LEU A 406 6.52 1.60 1.76
C LEU A 406 5.11 1.05 2.02
N PRO A 407 4.06 1.86 1.79
CA PRO A 407 2.68 1.41 1.91
C PRO A 407 2.33 0.40 0.81
N ARG A 408 1.38 -0.50 1.10
CA ARG A 408 0.81 -1.44 0.11
C ARG A 408 0.07 -0.70 -1.00
N VAL A 409 -0.52 0.46 -0.68
CA VAL A 409 -1.33 1.24 -1.62
C VAL A 409 -0.84 2.70 -1.66
N GLY A 410 -0.96 3.37 -2.82
CA GLY A 410 -0.71 4.81 -2.95
C GLY A 410 0.63 5.22 -3.59
N LEU A 411 1.58 4.29 -3.78
CA LEU A 411 2.80 4.52 -4.57
C LEU A 411 2.61 4.11 -6.02
N THR A 412 3.17 4.91 -6.95
CA THR A 412 3.34 4.49 -8.35
C THR A 412 4.37 3.36 -8.46
N ASP A 413 4.33 2.58 -9.54
CA ASP A 413 5.29 1.48 -9.74
C ASP A 413 6.74 1.95 -9.90
N VAL A 414 6.94 3.20 -10.32
CA VAL A 414 8.27 3.82 -10.43
C VAL A 414 8.80 4.15 -9.05
N GLU A 415 8.01 4.85 -8.23
CA GLU A 415 8.39 5.20 -6.85
C GLU A 415 8.59 3.95 -5.99
N ARG A 416 7.71 2.95 -6.14
CA ARG A 416 7.82 1.67 -5.42
C ARG A 416 9.11 0.93 -5.77
N ARG A 417 9.49 0.91 -7.05
CA ARG A 417 10.76 0.30 -7.49
C ARG A 417 11.97 1.08 -6.97
N ALA A 418 11.94 2.40 -7.01
CA ALA A 418 13.01 3.25 -6.49
C ALA A 418 13.21 3.02 -4.97
N ARG A 419 12.14 3.07 -4.17
CA ARG A 419 12.20 2.82 -2.72
C ARG A 419 12.65 1.40 -2.38
N ARG A 420 12.22 0.38 -3.15
CA ARG A 420 12.70 -1.01 -2.97
C ARG A 420 14.16 -1.19 -3.36
N SER A 421 14.62 -0.53 -4.41
CA SER A 421 16.04 -0.55 -4.77
C SER A 421 16.89 0.02 -3.64
N LEU A 422 16.41 1.07 -2.97
CA LEU A 422 17.10 1.66 -1.81
C LEU A 422 17.09 0.73 -0.58
N VAL A 423 15.98 0.03 -0.33
CA VAL A 423 15.89 -1.03 0.70
C VAL A 423 16.93 -2.12 0.45
N GLU A 424 17.09 -2.56 -0.81
CA GLU A 424 18.10 -3.55 -1.19
C GLU A 424 19.54 -3.00 -1.09
N GLU A 425 19.77 -1.75 -1.52
CA GLU A 425 21.08 -1.07 -1.43
C GLU A 425 21.56 -0.95 0.02
N LEU A 426 20.66 -0.60 0.94
CA LEU A 426 20.97 -0.43 2.37
C LEU A 426 20.77 -1.71 3.20
N GLY A 427 20.52 -2.87 2.57
CA GLY A 427 20.44 -4.15 3.27
C GLY A 427 19.27 -4.27 4.27
N VAL A 428 18.17 -3.59 4.02
CA VAL A 428 17.02 -3.54 4.94
C VAL A 428 16.14 -4.78 4.81
N GLU A 429 16.08 -5.59 5.86
CA GLU A 429 15.30 -6.84 5.88
C GLU A 429 13.97 -6.73 6.65
N THR A 430 13.80 -5.72 7.51
CA THR A 430 12.65 -5.60 8.43
C THR A 430 12.19 -4.16 8.62
N PHE A 431 10.95 -3.97 9.08
CA PHE A 431 10.31 -2.66 9.27
C PHE A 431 9.65 -2.57 10.66
N PRO A 432 9.83 -1.47 11.41
CA PRO A 432 10.58 -0.27 11.07
C PRO A 432 12.07 -0.43 11.34
N ILE A 433 12.91 0.25 10.58
CA ILE A 433 14.36 0.32 10.82
C ILE A 433 14.90 1.71 10.49
N ALA A 434 15.78 2.24 11.33
CA ALA A 434 16.54 3.46 11.11
C ALA A 434 17.99 3.05 10.83
N VAL A 435 18.52 3.39 9.66
CA VAL A 435 19.89 3.10 9.22
C VAL A 435 20.71 4.38 9.34
N PHE A 436 21.84 4.32 10.03
CA PHE A 436 22.77 5.42 10.23
C PHE A 436 23.95 5.28 9.26
N LEU A 437 24.26 6.35 8.56
CA LEU A 437 25.32 6.44 7.56
C LEU A 437 26.25 7.61 7.88
N ASP A 438 27.55 7.44 7.60
CA ASP A 438 28.47 8.56 7.58
C ASP A 438 28.27 9.44 6.32
N VAL A 439 28.99 10.56 6.26
CA VAL A 439 28.96 11.49 5.11
C VAL A 439 29.42 10.87 3.78
N ASN A 440 30.08 9.71 3.83
CA ASN A 440 30.55 8.96 2.67
C ASN A 440 29.64 7.77 2.30
N LYS A 441 28.44 7.67 2.91
CA LYS A 441 27.47 6.57 2.76
C LYS A 441 27.89 5.25 3.40
N ASN A 442 28.92 5.23 4.25
CA ASN A 442 29.29 4.01 4.96
C ASN A 442 28.32 3.78 6.12
N PRO A 443 27.80 2.55 6.30
CA PRO A 443 26.93 2.24 7.41
C PRO A 443 27.68 2.37 8.75
N MET A 444 27.07 3.13 9.67
CA MET A 444 27.52 3.28 11.06
C MET A 444 26.79 2.30 11.98
N GLY A 445 25.52 2.00 11.68
CA GLY A 445 24.69 1.06 12.43
C GLY A 445 23.22 1.21 12.09
N SER A 446 22.36 0.42 12.72
CA SER A 446 20.90 0.48 12.53
C SER A 446 20.12 0.28 13.83
N LEU A 447 18.90 0.79 13.93
CA LEU A 447 18.01 0.62 15.08
C LEU A 447 16.58 0.36 14.65
N THR A 448 15.92 -0.58 15.31
CA THR A 448 14.46 -0.76 15.21
C THR A 448 13.74 -0.07 16.38
N HIS A 449 12.43 -0.29 16.51
CA HIS A 449 11.61 0.19 17.62
C HIS A 449 12.20 -0.19 18.99
N ASP A 450 12.05 0.69 19.98
CA ASP A 450 12.41 0.39 21.37
C ASP A 450 11.15 0.26 22.22
N PRO A 451 10.82 -0.92 22.78
CA PRO A 451 9.70 -1.07 23.69
C PRO A 451 9.88 -0.30 25.01
N LYS A 452 11.10 0.14 25.35
CA LYS A 452 11.37 1.01 26.52
C LYS A 452 11.09 2.49 26.23
N GLY A 453 10.73 2.84 24.98
CA GLY A 453 10.33 4.17 24.57
C GLY A 453 11.47 5.09 24.09
N PRO A 454 11.16 6.37 23.80
CA PRO A 454 12.02 7.27 23.03
C PRO A 454 13.34 7.65 23.72
N SER A 455 13.40 7.66 25.06
CA SER A 455 14.63 8.01 25.77
C SER A 455 15.70 6.92 25.63
N SER A 456 15.28 5.65 25.79
CA SER A 456 16.14 4.48 25.58
C SER A 456 16.56 4.36 24.11
N TRP A 457 15.65 4.66 23.18
CA TRP A 457 15.96 4.67 21.76
C TRP A 457 17.08 5.67 21.41
N ILE A 458 17.01 6.89 21.95
CA ILE A 458 17.99 7.96 21.71
C ILE A 458 19.35 7.64 22.31
N GLU A 459 19.39 7.05 23.50
CA GLU A 459 20.66 6.61 24.11
C GLU A 459 21.43 5.65 23.20
N ARG A 460 20.71 4.71 22.58
CA ARG A 460 21.28 3.78 21.59
C ARG A 460 21.71 4.47 20.31
N ALA A 461 20.91 5.43 19.83
CA ALA A 461 21.25 6.20 18.64
C ALA A 461 22.54 7.02 18.86
N ASP A 462 22.67 7.69 20.00
CA ASP A 462 23.89 8.42 20.38
C ASP A 462 25.11 7.51 20.46
N ALA A 463 24.96 6.27 20.95
CA ALA A 463 26.06 5.31 21.01
C ALA A 463 26.54 4.88 19.61
N ILE A 464 25.63 4.70 18.65
CA ILE A 464 25.98 4.47 17.23
C ILE A 464 26.73 5.67 16.65
N LEU A 465 26.24 6.89 16.90
CA LEU A 465 26.87 8.10 16.38
C LEU A 465 28.28 8.35 16.94
N LYS A 466 28.56 7.89 18.16
CA LYS A 466 29.89 7.96 18.78
C LYS A 466 30.83 6.84 18.31
N GLY A 467 30.35 5.88 17.52
CA GLY A 467 31.10 4.69 17.13
C GLY A 467 31.38 3.74 18.31
N GLU A 468 30.55 3.81 19.37
CA GLU A 468 30.63 2.92 20.53
C GLU A 468 29.98 1.54 20.25
N ILE A 469 29.23 1.42 19.14
CA ILE A 469 28.50 0.23 18.69
C ILE A 469 28.75 0.05 17.19
N ALA A 470 29.14 -1.15 16.73
CA ALA A 470 29.37 -1.44 15.31
C ALA A 470 28.09 -1.94 14.60
N GLU A 471 28.04 -1.89 13.26
CA GLU A 471 26.93 -2.44 12.45
C GLU A 471 26.65 -3.93 12.74
N ALA A 472 27.69 -4.70 13.07
CA ALA A 472 27.56 -6.11 13.46
C ALA A 472 26.84 -6.29 14.80
N ASP A 473 26.81 -5.25 15.64
CA ASP A 473 26.21 -5.33 16.94
C ASP A 473 24.71 -5.15 16.87
N THR A 474 24.11 -4.46 15.87
CA THR A 474 22.69 -4.01 15.86
C THR A 474 21.61 -5.06 15.63
N ALA A 475 22.00 -6.32 15.41
CA ALA A 475 21.12 -7.47 15.56
C ALA A 475 21.06 -7.86 17.04
N ALA A 476 19.91 -8.28 17.59
CA ALA A 476 19.78 -8.66 19.01
C ALA A 476 20.92 -9.60 19.53
N SER A 477 22.03 -9.01 19.97
CA SER A 477 23.20 -9.59 20.62
C SER A 477 22.96 -9.58 22.13
N THR A 478 23.67 -10.43 22.86
CA THR A 478 23.77 -10.34 24.33
C THR A 478 24.23 -8.97 24.82
N ASP A 479 24.87 -8.18 23.95
CA ASP A 479 25.29 -6.80 24.24
C ASP A 479 24.09 -5.86 24.49
N TYR A 480 22.87 -6.29 24.09
CA TYR A 480 21.60 -5.58 24.30
C TYR A 480 20.74 -6.13 25.43
N LEU A 481 21.24 -7.12 26.19
CA LEU A 481 20.61 -7.46 27.46
C LEU A 481 20.69 -6.24 28.40
N PRO A 482 19.69 -6.04 29.28
CA PRO A 482 19.76 -5.02 30.33
C PRO A 482 21.13 -5.01 31.00
N GLU A 483 21.69 -3.82 31.24
CA GLU A 483 23.08 -3.66 31.69
C GLU A 483 23.38 -4.48 32.96
N GLU A 484 22.40 -4.60 33.86
CA GLU A 484 22.46 -5.44 35.05
C GLU A 484 22.68 -6.93 34.71
N ILE A 485 21.99 -7.43 33.69
CA ILE A 485 22.11 -8.80 33.20
C ILE A 485 23.45 -8.99 32.51
N ARG A 486 23.87 -8.04 31.66
CA ARG A 486 25.15 -8.12 30.96
C ARG A 486 26.33 -8.12 31.93
N LYS A 487 26.36 -7.19 32.89
CA LYS A 487 27.36 -7.15 33.98
C LYS A 487 27.40 -8.45 34.78
N SER A 488 26.26 -9.09 34.99
CA SER A 488 26.15 -10.39 35.67
C SER A 488 26.70 -11.56 34.83
N LEU A 489 26.57 -11.51 33.50
CA LEU A 489 27.08 -12.53 32.59
C LEU A 489 28.58 -12.37 32.30
N GLU A 490 29.05 -11.13 32.23
CA GLU A 490 30.42 -10.75 31.85
C GLU A 490 31.34 -10.48 33.06
N ASP A 491 30.88 -10.77 34.27
CA ASP A 491 31.65 -10.54 35.49
C ASP A 491 33.05 -11.17 35.37
N PRO A 492 34.13 -10.36 35.46
CA PRO A 492 35.50 -10.86 35.30
C PRO A 492 35.91 -11.82 36.42
N ALA A 493 35.21 -11.83 37.55
CA ALA A 493 35.45 -12.77 38.65
C ALA A 493 34.91 -14.19 38.37
N LEU A 494 34.08 -14.38 37.33
CA LEU A 494 33.54 -15.69 36.98
C LEU A 494 34.62 -16.59 36.36
N THR A 495 34.68 -17.83 36.83
CA THR A 495 35.42 -18.89 36.13
C THR A 495 34.77 -19.17 34.77
N GLU A 496 35.56 -19.67 33.81
CA GLU A 496 35.07 -20.10 32.48
C GLU A 496 33.85 -21.04 32.59
N THR A 497 33.89 -22.00 33.51
CA THR A 497 32.77 -22.92 33.78
C THR A 497 31.52 -22.16 34.23
N GLN A 498 31.64 -21.24 35.18
CA GLN A 498 30.50 -20.46 35.68
C GLN A 498 29.94 -19.53 34.60
N ARG A 499 30.80 -18.92 33.80
CA ARG A 499 30.41 -18.05 32.68
C ARG A 499 29.63 -18.84 31.63
N SER A 500 30.13 -20.00 31.22
CA SER A 500 29.45 -20.92 30.30
C SER A 500 28.06 -21.31 30.80
N VAL A 501 27.95 -21.74 32.07
CA VAL A 501 26.67 -22.13 32.69
C VAL A 501 25.69 -20.96 32.79
N ARG A 502 26.16 -19.74 33.08
CA ARG A 502 25.30 -18.55 33.17
C ARG A 502 24.70 -18.17 31.82
N TYR A 503 25.52 -18.10 30.77
CA TYR A 503 25.00 -17.85 29.42
C TYR A 503 23.99 -18.92 28.98
N TYR A 504 24.31 -20.19 29.23
CA TYR A 504 23.40 -21.30 28.91
C TYR A 504 22.07 -21.21 29.66
N ASN A 505 22.09 -20.96 30.98
CA ASN A 505 20.88 -20.85 31.78
C ASN A 505 20.04 -19.63 31.37
N LYS A 506 20.67 -18.52 30.98
CA LYS A 506 19.94 -17.34 30.52
C LYS A 506 19.24 -17.61 29.18
N ALA A 507 19.91 -18.30 28.26
CA ALA A 507 19.28 -18.76 27.02
C ALA A 507 18.07 -19.66 27.30
N LEU A 508 18.24 -20.62 28.22
CA LEU A 508 17.19 -21.56 28.59
C LEU A 508 15.98 -20.88 29.25
N GLU A 509 16.22 -19.87 30.09
CA GLU A 509 15.16 -19.04 30.70
C GLU A 509 14.34 -18.33 29.62
N LEU A 510 15.01 -17.68 28.66
CA LEU A 510 14.37 -16.98 27.55
C LEU A 510 13.62 -17.93 26.61
N GLU A 511 14.16 -19.14 26.39
CA GLU A 511 13.50 -20.17 25.59
C GLU A 511 12.21 -20.68 26.25
N LYS A 512 12.24 -20.90 27.58
CA LYS A 512 11.08 -21.38 28.34
C LYS A 512 9.97 -20.34 28.51
N ALA A 513 10.32 -19.08 28.61
CA ALA A 513 9.35 -18.01 28.87
C ALA A 513 8.31 -17.87 27.76
N GLU A 514 8.71 -17.94 26.48
CA GLU A 514 7.79 -17.76 25.36
C GLU A 514 8.21 -18.61 24.14
N PRO A 515 7.93 -19.92 24.17
CA PRO A 515 8.45 -20.87 23.18
C PRO A 515 8.00 -20.55 21.75
N GLU A 516 6.77 -20.07 21.55
CA GLU A 516 6.28 -19.70 20.22
C GLU A 516 6.97 -18.47 19.63
N LEU A 517 7.32 -17.49 20.48
CA LEU A 517 7.94 -16.25 20.03
C LEU A 517 9.40 -16.46 19.62
N THR A 518 10.10 -17.45 20.22
CA THR A 518 11.48 -17.79 19.84
C THR A 518 11.63 -18.20 18.38
N LEU A 519 10.58 -18.75 17.78
CA LEU A 519 10.58 -19.23 16.39
C LEU A 519 10.06 -18.18 15.41
N LYS A 520 9.11 -17.33 15.85
CA LYS A 520 8.49 -16.29 15.03
C LYS A 520 9.32 -15.00 14.96
N SER A 521 9.97 -14.60 16.05
CA SER A 521 10.80 -13.38 16.09
C SER A 521 12.25 -13.68 15.67
N THR A 522 12.72 -13.01 14.60
CA THR A 522 14.11 -13.10 14.13
C THR A 522 15.11 -12.65 15.18
N ASP A 523 14.78 -11.60 15.93
CA ASP A 523 15.66 -11.04 16.97
C ASP A 523 15.80 -11.97 18.15
N ARG A 524 14.70 -12.56 18.61
CA ARG A 524 14.75 -13.54 19.71
C ARG A 524 15.53 -14.79 19.32
N PHE A 525 15.38 -15.22 18.07
CA PHE A 525 16.17 -16.33 17.51
C PHE A 525 17.67 -16.00 17.52
N LYS A 526 18.06 -14.81 17.01
CA LYS A 526 19.47 -14.36 17.00
C LYS A 526 20.05 -14.22 18.41
N LEU A 527 19.30 -13.68 19.37
CA LEU A 527 19.73 -13.54 20.77
C LEU A 527 19.99 -14.90 21.43
N LEU A 528 19.12 -15.89 21.19
CA LEU A 528 19.31 -17.24 21.71
C LEU A 528 20.54 -17.92 21.09
N LEU A 529 20.76 -17.72 19.79
CA LEU A 529 21.96 -18.22 19.12
C LEU A 529 23.23 -17.62 19.71
N ASP A 530 23.25 -16.31 19.96
CA ASP A 530 24.39 -15.62 20.55
C ASP A 530 24.66 -16.10 21.99
N LEU A 531 23.61 -16.19 22.82
CA LEU A 531 23.73 -16.73 24.19
C LEU A 531 24.28 -18.16 24.22
N TYR A 532 23.77 -19.06 23.36
CA TYR A 532 24.29 -20.43 23.27
C TYR A 532 25.69 -20.48 22.66
N SER A 533 26.06 -19.55 21.76
CA SER A 533 27.44 -19.46 21.26
C SER A 533 28.40 -19.02 22.35
N LYS A 534 28.10 -17.92 23.06
CA LYS A 534 28.92 -17.45 24.19
C LYS A 534 29.02 -18.50 25.29
N ALA A 535 27.97 -19.30 25.52
CA ALA A 535 28.02 -20.45 26.42
C ALA A 535 29.00 -21.55 25.96
N ALA A 536 29.00 -21.89 24.67
CA ALA A 536 29.91 -22.88 24.09
C ALA A 536 31.37 -22.40 24.07
N ASP A 537 31.59 -21.11 23.80
CA ASP A 537 32.91 -20.49 23.70
C ASP A 537 33.56 -20.31 25.08
N ALA A 538 32.75 -20.00 26.11
CA ALA A 538 33.22 -19.92 27.49
C ALA A 538 33.47 -21.29 28.14
N ALA A 539 33.05 -22.40 27.53
CA ALA A 539 33.21 -23.72 28.12
C ALA A 539 34.70 -24.15 28.12
N PRO A 540 35.28 -24.50 29.29
CA PRO A 540 36.68 -24.93 29.37
C PRO A 540 36.95 -26.17 28.52
N MET A 541 38.19 -26.31 28.02
CA MET A 541 38.60 -27.46 27.18
C MET A 541 38.39 -28.83 27.86
N LEU A 542 38.45 -28.90 29.20
CA LEU A 542 38.21 -30.12 29.97
C LEU A 542 36.71 -30.41 30.22
N ARG A 543 35.82 -29.47 29.91
CA ARG A 543 34.36 -29.54 30.12
C ARG A 543 33.62 -29.63 28.78
N ASN A 544 33.94 -30.68 28.04
CA ASN A 544 33.28 -31.00 26.76
C ASN A 544 31.76 -31.18 26.91
N ASP A 545 31.27 -31.57 28.09
CA ASP A 545 29.86 -31.69 28.41
C ASP A 545 29.10 -30.35 28.31
N LEU A 546 29.70 -29.25 28.77
CA LEU A 546 29.09 -27.92 28.70
C LEU A 546 29.07 -27.39 27.27
N LYS A 547 30.20 -27.54 26.57
CA LYS A 547 30.30 -27.18 25.16
C LYS A 547 29.33 -27.98 24.29
N PHE A 548 29.21 -29.28 24.57
CA PHE A 548 28.24 -30.16 23.94
C PHE A 548 26.81 -29.68 24.18
N ALA A 549 26.41 -29.41 25.43
CA ALA A 549 25.05 -28.98 25.76
C ALA A 549 24.67 -27.68 25.02
N ALA A 550 25.58 -26.70 24.97
CA ALA A 550 25.36 -25.44 24.27
C ALA A 550 25.24 -25.62 22.75
N LEU A 551 26.12 -26.40 22.13
CA LEU A 551 26.06 -26.70 20.69
C LEU A 551 24.82 -27.52 20.32
N HIS A 552 24.46 -28.52 21.14
CA HIS A 552 23.26 -29.33 20.94
C HIS A 552 22.00 -28.46 20.93
N LYS A 553 21.86 -27.53 21.88
CA LYS A 553 20.76 -26.54 21.88
C LYS A 553 20.78 -25.61 20.66
N ARG A 554 21.95 -25.15 20.24
CA ARG A 554 22.09 -24.31 19.04
C ARG A 554 21.65 -25.06 17.78
N GLY A 555 22.03 -26.33 17.65
CA GLY A 555 21.57 -27.21 16.58
C GLY A 555 20.06 -27.41 16.60
N LEU A 556 19.48 -27.62 17.79
CA LEU A 556 18.04 -27.78 17.98
C LEU A 556 17.23 -26.53 17.57
N LEU A 557 17.75 -25.34 17.85
CA LEU A 557 17.12 -24.08 17.41
C LEU A 557 17.06 -23.99 15.89
N TYR A 558 18.17 -24.23 15.19
CA TYR A 558 18.18 -24.23 13.73
C TYR A 558 17.30 -25.33 13.13
N HIS A 559 17.26 -26.50 13.76
CA HIS A 559 16.38 -27.60 13.36
C HIS A 559 14.91 -27.19 13.47
N ARG A 560 14.48 -26.63 14.61
CA ARG A 560 13.10 -26.13 14.81
C ARG A 560 12.76 -24.98 13.85
N LYS A 561 13.70 -24.07 13.59
CA LYS A 561 13.52 -22.98 12.61
C LYS A 561 13.40 -23.50 11.18
N GLY A 562 14.13 -24.56 10.85
CA GLY A 562 13.93 -25.27 9.59
C GLY A 562 12.52 -25.85 9.50
N GLN A 563 12.07 -26.55 10.54
CA GLN A 563 10.73 -27.16 10.60
C GLN A 563 9.60 -26.13 10.52
N SER A 564 9.74 -24.93 11.10
CA SER A 564 8.71 -23.89 10.99
C SER A 564 8.53 -23.39 9.55
N ASN A 565 9.55 -23.53 8.71
CA ASN A 565 9.54 -23.12 7.31
C ASN A 565 9.22 -24.30 6.37
N VAL A 566 9.03 -25.52 6.90
CA VAL A 566 8.55 -26.67 6.14
C VAL A 566 7.04 -26.74 6.32
N PRO A 567 6.26 -26.56 5.25
CA PRO A 567 4.81 -26.67 5.29
C PRO A 567 4.39 -28.12 5.62
N LYS A 568 3.27 -28.31 6.32
CA LYS A 568 2.79 -29.64 6.74
C LYS A 568 1.69 -30.18 5.82
N SER A 569 1.10 -29.34 4.98
CA SER A 569 0.11 -29.72 3.95
C SER A 569 0.18 -28.79 2.73
N GLU A 570 -0.41 -29.20 1.61
CA GLU A 570 -0.54 -28.41 0.39
C GLU A 570 -1.29 -27.08 0.63
N GLN A 571 -2.37 -27.11 1.43
CA GLN A 571 -3.12 -25.93 1.82
C GLN A 571 -2.29 -24.97 2.70
N GLU A 572 -1.40 -25.51 3.54
CA GLU A 572 -0.48 -24.72 4.35
C GLU A 572 0.64 -24.11 3.50
N ILE A 573 1.05 -24.73 2.38
CA ILE A 573 1.95 -24.12 1.38
C ILE A 573 1.33 -22.83 0.84
N MET A 574 0.07 -22.91 0.40
CA MET A 574 -0.62 -21.79 -0.22
C MET A 574 -0.91 -20.69 0.81
N MET A 575 -1.32 -21.05 2.03
CA MET A 575 -1.49 -20.10 3.13
C MET A 575 -0.17 -19.45 3.59
N MET A 576 0.92 -20.21 3.77
CA MET A 576 2.21 -19.64 4.18
C MET A 576 2.81 -18.75 3.09
N ALA A 577 2.71 -19.16 1.82
CA ALA A 577 3.14 -18.34 0.68
C ALA A 577 2.33 -17.05 0.57
N MET A 578 1.02 -17.10 0.85
CA MET A 578 0.12 -15.96 0.84
C MET A 578 0.32 -15.04 2.05
N GLN A 579 0.55 -15.60 3.24
CA GLN A 579 0.82 -14.85 4.48
C GLN A 579 2.19 -14.16 4.46
N GLU A 580 3.23 -14.82 3.94
CA GLU A 580 4.59 -14.27 3.84
C GLU A 580 4.89 -13.59 2.48
N ARG A 581 3.92 -13.55 1.55
CA ARG A 581 4.08 -13.08 0.15
C ARG A 581 5.36 -13.63 -0.50
N SER A 582 5.68 -14.88 -0.20
CA SER A 582 6.95 -15.51 -0.54
C SER A 582 6.69 -16.77 -1.35
N ASP A 583 7.44 -16.94 -2.43
CA ASP A 583 7.43 -18.14 -3.25
C ASP A 583 7.73 -19.39 -2.38
N PRO A 584 6.89 -20.45 -2.41
CA PRO A 584 7.13 -21.71 -1.71
C PRO A 584 8.56 -22.25 -1.87
N VAL A 585 9.16 -22.07 -3.05
CA VAL A 585 10.55 -22.47 -3.34
C VAL A 585 11.54 -21.71 -2.45
N LYS A 586 11.32 -20.42 -2.18
CA LYS A 586 12.17 -19.61 -1.29
C LYS A 586 12.06 -20.07 0.16
N LEU A 587 10.86 -20.43 0.62
CA LEU A 587 10.65 -20.95 1.98
C LEU A 587 11.36 -22.28 2.19
N LEU A 588 11.21 -23.21 1.25
CA LEU A 588 11.91 -24.50 1.29
C LEU A 588 13.43 -24.33 1.22
N LYS A 589 13.95 -23.39 0.42
CA LYS A 589 15.40 -23.06 0.42
C LYS A 589 15.87 -22.53 1.78
N ARG A 590 15.10 -21.67 2.45
CA ARG A 590 15.40 -21.19 3.82
C ARG A 590 15.35 -22.32 4.85
N ALA A 591 14.38 -23.23 4.73
CA ALA A 591 14.28 -24.42 5.57
C ALA A 591 15.52 -25.32 5.41
N LYS A 592 15.89 -25.62 4.17
CA LYS A 592 17.10 -26.39 3.84
C LYS A 592 18.37 -25.77 4.42
N GLY A 593 18.54 -24.45 4.25
CA GLY A 593 19.69 -23.73 4.81
C GLY A 593 19.73 -23.81 6.34
N SER A 594 18.58 -23.76 7.01
CA SER A 594 18.49 -23.92 8.47
C SER A 594 18.85 -25.35 8.91
N PHE A 595 18.38 -26.37 8.20
CA PHE A 595 18.76 -27.75 8.48
C PHE A 595 20.25 -28.03 8.22
N GLN A 596 20.84 -27.44 7.19
CA GLN A 596 22.28 -27.55 6.93
C GLN A 596 23.11 -26.94 8.06
N LYS A 597 22.70 -25.79 8.60
CA LYS A 597 23.33 -25.19 9.79
C LYS A 597 23.17 -26.08 11.03
N ALA A 598 22.00 -26.67 11.24
CA ALA A 598 21.79 -27.62 12.34
C ALA A 598 22.72 -28.84 12.20
N LEU A 599 22.86 -29.38 10.98
CA LEU A 599 23.73 -30.51 10.68
C LEU A 599 25.20 -30.19 10.96
N GLU A 600 25.68 -29.02 10.54
CA GLU A 600 27.04 -28.55 10.80
C GLU A 600 27.32 -28.47 12.31
N ILE A 601 26.39 -27.89 13.07
CA ILE A 601 26.50 -27.76 14.52
C ILE A 601 26.48 -29.14 15.21
N TYR A 602 25.57 -30.04 14.82
CA TYR A 602 25.53 -31.40 15.36
C TYR A 602 26.79 -32.20 15.05
N LYS A 603 27.37 -32.04 13.85
CA LYS A 603 28.68 -32.62 13.51
C LYS A 603 29.80 -32.07 14.38
N GLY A 604 29.77 -30.79 14.72
CA GLY A 604 30.71 -30.18 15.66
C GLY A 604 30.51 -30.65 17.11
N ALA A 605 29.29 -31.00 17.50
CA ALA A 605 28.97 -31.49 18.84
C ALA A 605 29.28 -33.00 19.02
N ALA A 606 29.17 -33.81 17.97
CA ALA A 606 29.33 -35.27 18.05
C ALA A 606 30.66 -35.76 18.65
N PRO A 607 31.83 -35.17 18.33
CA PRO A 607 33.10 -35.56 18.95
C PRO A 607 33.17 -35.24 20.45
N LEU A 608 32.38 -34.28 20.94
CA LEU A 608 32.42 -33.84 22.34
C LEU A 608 31.74 -34.83 23.28
N LYS A 609 30.71 -35.53 22.78
CA LYS A 609 29.98 -36.56 23.52
C LYS A 609 29.62 -37.71 22.57
N PRO A 610 30.56 -38.63 22.30
CA PRO A 610 30.31 -39.76 21.41
C PRO A 610 29.24 -40.69 21.99
N ALA A 611 28.47 -41.34 21.12
CA ALA A 611 27.39 -42.27 21.46
C ALA A 611 26.23 -41.66 22.28
N ASP A 612 26.01 -40.34 22.18
CA ASP A 612 24.80 -39.72 22.69
C ASP A 612 23.59 -40.07 21.81
N GLU A 613 22.60 -40.73 22.40
CA GLU A 613 21.39 -41.22 21.72
C GLU A 613 20.56 -40.05 21.16
N GLU A 614 20.34 -39.00 21.96
CA GLU A 614 19.55 -37.83 21.56
C GLU A 614 20.18 -37.06 20.40
N LEU A 615 21.51 -36.88 20.41
CA LEU A 615 22.21 -36.29 19.27
C LEU A 615 22.09 -37.17 18.02
N SER A 616 22.25 -38.49 18.15
CA SER A 616 22.15 -39.43 17.03
C SER A 616 20.78 -39.36 16.37
N ASP A 617 19.71 -39.34 17.17
CA ASP A 617 18.33 -39.21 16.70
C ASP A 617 18.09 -37.88 16.01
N ASN A 618 18.55 -36.77 16.61
CA ASN A 618 18.44 -35.44 16.00
C ASN A 618 19.20 -35.35 14.67
N LEU A 619 20.38 -35.96 14.58
CA LEU A 619 21.23 -35.96 13.39
C LEU A 619 20.57 -36.79 12.26
N ALA A 620 20.01 -37.96 12.59
CA ALA A 620 19.21 -38.75 11.66
C ALA A 620 17.98 -37.97 11.17
N LEU A 621 17.28 -37.29 12.08
CA LEU A 621 16.09 -36.50 11.76
C LEU A 621 16.43 -35.28 10.88
N VAL A 622 17.57 -34.61 11.11
CA VAL A 622 18.03 -33.52 10.24
C VAL A 622 18.38 -34.02 8.85
N TYR A 623 19.10 -35.14 8.72
CA TYR A 623 19.37 -35.73 7.40
C TYR A 623 18.09 -36.07 6.65
N LYS A 624 17.13 -36.70 7.34
CA LYS A 624 15.81 -37.01 6.79
C LYS A 624 15.11 -35.74 6.29
N ASN A 625 15.09 -34.68 7.09
CA ASN A 625 14.45 -33.42 6.72
C ASN A 625 15.18 -32.69 5.56
N ILE A 626 16.51 -32.77 5.48
CA ILE A 626 17.27 -32.21 4.33
C ILE A 626 16.91 -32.95 3.05
N SER A 627 16.91 -34.29 3.07
CA SER A 627 16.52 -35.10 1.92
C SER A 627 15.11 -34.75 1.49
N ARG A 628 14.17 -34.77 2.44
CA ARG A 628 12.78 -34.45 2.21
C ARG A 628 12.57 -33.07 1.58
N VAL A 629 13.23 -32.02 2.08
CA VAL A 629 13.14 -30.68 1.48
C VAL A 629 13.75 -30.64 0.07
N GLN A 630 14.81 -31.41 -0.18
CA GLN A 630 15.36 -31.53 -1.52
C GLN A 630 14.37 -32.20 -2.48
N ASP A 631 13.73 -33.29 -2.06
CA ASP A 631 12.74 -34.00 -2.87
C ASP A 631 11.55 -33.09 -3.24
N TYR A 632 11.12 -32.21 -2.32
CA TYR A 632 10.11 -31.19 -2.62
C TYR A 632 10.57 -30.13 -3.61
N LEU A 633 11.81 -29.65 -3.48
CA LEU A 633 12.36 -28.68 -4.43
C LEU A 633 12.47 -29.27 -5.84
N ASP A 634 12.88 -30.53 -5.93
CA ASP A 634 12.91 -31.29 -7.18
C ASP A 634 11.51 -31.46 -7.77
N PHE A 635 10.51 -31.79 -6.94
CA PHE A 635 9.11 -31.91 -7.36
C PHE A 635 8.56 -30.59 -7.91
N LEU A 636 8.75 -29.46 -7.22
CA LEU A 636 8.26 -28.15 -7.69
C LEU A 636 8.92 -27.75 -9.02
N ALA A 637 10.21 -28.05 -9.19
CA ALA A 637 10.90 -27.81 -10.45
C ALA A 637 10.35 -28.70 -11.59
N ALA A 638 10.08 -29.97 -11.31
CA ALA A 638 9.47 -30.89 -12.27
C ALA A 638 8.05 -30.45 -12.65
N PHE A 639 7.26 -29.97 -11.68
CA PHE A 639 5.91 -29.44 -11.89
C PHE A 639 5.92 -28.25 -12.85
N GLN A 640 6.73 -27.22 -12.55
CA GLN A 640 6.89 -26.06 -13.44
C GLN A 640 7.31 -26.46 -14.87
N THR A 641 8.20 -27.45 -14.98
CA THR A 641 8.65 -27.96 -16.29
C THR A 641 7.52 -28.66 -17.04
N ALA A 642 6.76 -29.53 -16.37
CA ALA A 642 5.61 -30.22 -16.95
C ALA A 642 4.54 -29.23 -17.43
N THR A 643 4.16 -28.27 -16.60
CA THR A 643 3.19 -27.23 -16.98
C THR A 643 3.65 -26.43 -18.19
N GLN A 644 4.92 -26.01 -18.22
CA GLN A 644 5.46 -25.22 -19.31
C GLN A 644 5.51 -26.01 -20.63
N ASP A 645 5.94 -27.27 -20.59
CA ASP A 645 6.02 -28.13 -21.77
C ASP A 645 4.62 -28.45 -22.33
N THR A 646 3.65 -28.73 -21.46
CA THR A 646 2.25 -28.94 -21.87
C THR A 646 1.63 -27.68 -22.47
N GLN A 647 1.86 -26.51 -21.86
CA GLN A 647 1.42 -25.22 -22.41
C GLN A 647 2.08 -24.91 -23.77
N ASN A 648 3.36 -25.25 -23.94
CA ASN A 648 4.06 -25.09 -25.22
C ASN A 648 3.46 -25.99 -26.29
N ALA A 649 3.18 -27.26 -25.97
CA ALA A 649 2.51 -28.20 -26.86
C ALA A 649 1.12 -27.67 -27.28
N LEU A 650 0.34 -27.15 -26.33
CA LEU A 650 -0.98 -26.56 -26.59
C LEU A 650 -0.89 -25.33 -27.50
N ASN A 651 0.00 -24.39 -27.18
CA ASN A 651 0.18 -23.16 -27.97
C ASN A 651 0.60 -23.48 -29.41
N GLN A 652 1.45 -24.48 -29.57
CA GLN A 652 1.89 -24.95 -30.86
C GLN A 652 0.72 -25.59 -31.63
N GLU A 653 -0.10 -26.41 -30.96
CA GLU A 653 -1.29 -27.04 -31.55
C GLU A 653 -2.32 -26.00 -32.01
N ASN A 654 -2.64 -25.02 -31.16
CA ASN A 654 -3.57 -23.93 -31.47
C ASN A 654 -3.11 -23.09 -32.67
N ARG A 655 -1.80 -22.83 -32.79
CA ARG A 655 -1.24 -22.16 -33.98
C ARG A 655 -1.46 -22.97 -35.25
N PHE A 656 -1.38 -24.31 -35.18
CA PHE A 656 -1.66 -25.16 -36.33
C PHE A 656 -3.13 -25.17 -36.70
N VAL A 657 -4.03 -25.26 -35.72
CA VAL A 657 -5.48 -25.12 -35.93
C VAL A 657 -5.78 -23.83 -36.70
N GLU A 658 -5.22 -22.70 -36.26
CA GLU A 658 -5.37 -21.41 -36.93
C GLU A 658 -4.73 -21.35 -38.34
N SER A 659 -3.59 -22.03 -38.54
CA SER A 659 -2.96 -22.10 -39.87
C SER A 659 -3.75 -22.92 -40.87
N LEU A 660 -4.47 -23.94 -40.40
CA LEU A 660 -5.27 -24.82 -41.25
C LEU A 660 -6.53 -24.11 -41.78
N LYS A 661 -7.08 -23.16 -41.01
CA LYS A 661 -8.10 -22.20 -41.48
C LYS A 661 -7.63 -21.36 -42.66
N ARG A 662 -6.31 -21.25 -42.90
CA ARG A 662 -5.67 -20.48 -43.98
C ARG A 662 -5.10 -21.36 -45.10
N GLU A 663 -5.57 -22.61 -45.21
CA GLU A 663 -5.23 -23.58 -46.28
C GLU A 663 -3.73 -23.94 -46.41
N VAL A 664 -2.97 -23.99 -45.32
CA VAL A 664 -1.56 -24.42 -45.35
C VAL A 664 -1.46 -25.95 -45.19
N ASN A 665 -1.16 -26.65 -46.29
CA ASN A 665 -0.98 -28.11 -46.32
C ASN A 665 0.49 -28.52 -46.14
N THR A 666 0.93 -28.75 -44.90
CA THR A 666 2.22 -29.42 -44.64
C THR A 666 2.00 -30.84 -44.13
N LEU A 667 2.65 -31.83 -44.75
CA LEU A 667 2.51 -33.27 -44.45
C LEU A 667 3.39 -33.77 -43.28
N THR A 668 4.21 -32.90 -42.69
CA THR A 668 5.13 -33.26 -41.61
C THR A 668 4.47 -33.13 -40.24
N GLU A 669 4.65 -34.11 -39.34
CA GLU A 669 4.22 -34.02 -37.94
C GLU A 669 4.97 -32.88 -37.23
N VAL A 670 4.33 -31.72 -37.06
CA VAL A 670 5.05 -30.54 -36.55
C VAL A 670 5.08 -30.49 -35.01
N ASN A 671 4.10 -31.05 -34.31
CA ASN A 671 3.98 -30.93 -32.85
C ASN A 671 4.42 -32.16 -32.02
N LYS A 672 4.74 -33.28 -32.68
CA LYS A 672 5.05 -34.56 -32.00
C LYS A 672 6.14 -34.45 -30.92
N LYS A 673 7.19 -33.68 -31.20
CA LYS A 673 8.30 -33.49 -30.25
C LYS A 673 7.86 -32.75 -28.98
N ALA A 674 6.94 -31.80 -29.09
CA ALA A 674 6.44 -31.06 -27.92
C ALA A 674 5.54 -31.93 -27.04
N ILE A 675 4.69 -32.76 -27.66
CA ILE A 675 3.86 -33.77 -26.96
C ILE A 675 4.75 -34.79 -26.25
N GLU A 676 5.76 -35.35 -26.95
CA GLU A 676 6.73 -36.26 -26.33
C GLU A 676 7.51 -35.60 -25.17
N SER A 677 7.85 -34.32 -25.29
CA SER A 677 8.47 -33.55 -24.19
C SER A 677 7.51 -33.43 -22.99
N ALA A 678 6.25 -33.07 -23.24
CA ALA A 678 5.21 -32.93 -22.21
C ALA A 678 4.96 -34.25 -21.47
N VAL A 679 4.81 -35.37 -22.20
CA VAL A 679 4.67 -36.72 -21.61
C VAL A 679 5.85 -37.04 -20.70
N ASN A 680 7.08 -36.88 -21.18
CA ASN A 680 8.29 -37.17 -20.39
C ASN A 680 8.38 -36.27 -19.15
N SER A 681 8.00 -35.00 -19.26
CA SER A 681 8.00 -34.05 -18.14
C SER A 681 6.94 -34.40 -17.10
N ILE A 682 5.74 -34.86 -17.51
CA ILE A 682 4.68 -35.35 -16.61
C ILE A 682 5.10 -36.65 -15.92
N GLN A 683 5.71 -37.60 -16.64
CA GLN A 683 6.24 -38.83 -16.04
C GLN A 683 7.33 -38.56 -15.00
N ASN A 684 8.22 -37.61 -15.29
CA ASN A 684 9.23 -37.16 -14.34
C ASN A 684 8.58 -36.51 -13.11
N LEU A 685 7.55 -35.68 -13.29
CA LEU A 685 6.75 -35.11 -12.19
C LEU A 685 6.15 -36.21 -11.30
N ILE A 686 5.47 -37.21 -11.87
CA ILE A 686 4.89 -38.33 -11.13
C ILE A 686 5.97 -39.09 -10.36
N THR A 687 7.10 -39.39 -11.01
CA THR A 687 8.23 -40.09 -10.37
C THR A 687 8.77 -39.31 -9.16
N LYS A 688 8.88 -37.98 -9.28
CA LYS A 688 9.32 -37.10 -8.19
C LYS A 688 8.28 -36.97 -7.09
N ALA A 689 6.98 -36.97 -7.43
CA ALA A 689 5.90 -36.99 -6.46
C ALA A 689 5.89 -38.29 -5.64
N GLU A 690 6.04 -39.44 -6.29
CA GLU A 690 6.06 -40.77 -5.64
C GLU A 690 7.27 -40.97 -4.72
N ALA A 691 8.36 -40.22 -4.92
CA ALA A 691 9.52 -40.24 -4.02
C ALA A 691 9.20 -39.64 -2.64
N ILE A 692 8.17 -38.80 -2.53
CA ILE A 692 7.77 -38.10 -1.31
C ILE A 692 6.80 -38.98 -0.51
N LYS A 693 7.32 -39.98 0.24
CA LYS A 693 6.49 -40.98 0.96
C LYS A 693 6.28 -40.69 2.46
N ASP A 694 7.04 -39.77 3.04
CA ASP A 694 7.12 -39.60 4.50
C ASP A 694 5.99 -38.74 5.10
N SER A 695 5.25 -39.31 6.05
CA SER A 695 4.17 -38.61 6.76
C SER A 695 4.66 -37.53 7.76
N PRO A 696 3.91 -36.42 7.96
CA PRO A 696 2.70 -36.05 7.23
C PRO A 696 3.02 -35.73 5.77
N THR A 697 2.36 -36.44 4.85
CA THR A 697 2.66 -36.35 3.43
C THR A 697 1.93 -35.14 2.89
N ILE A 698 2.66 -34.24 2.24
CA ILE A 698 2.10 -33.00 1.70
C ILE A 698 1.24 -33.28 0.45
N LEU A 699 1.54 -34.37 -0.29
CA LEU A 699 0.79 -34.83 -1.45
C LEU A 699 -0.11 -36.01 -1.04
N PRO A 700 -1.42 -35.80 -0.88
CA PRO A 700 -2.36 -36.90 -0.71
C PRO A 700 -2.41 -37.77 -1.98
N GLU A 701 -2.86 -39.02 -1.86
CA GLU A 701 -3.04 -39.91 -3.03
C GLU A 701 -3.94 -39.28 -4.11
N GLU A 702 -4.83 -38.37 -3.72
CA GLU A 702 -5.70 -37.61 -4.63
C GLU A 702 -4.91 -36.75 -5.63
N GLY A 703 -3.89 -36.00 -5.20
CA GLY A 703 -3.08 -35.19 -6.13
C GLY A 703 -2.23 -36.02 -7.09
N LEU A 704 -1.86 -37.24 -6.70
CA LEU A 704 -1.16 -38.18 -7.59
C LEU A 704 -2.08 -38.75 -8.67
N LYS A 705 -3.39 -38.82 -8.39
CA LYS A 705 -4.40 -39.28 -9.35
C LYS A 705 -4.55 -38.26 -10.49
N ASP A 706 -4.57 -36.97 -10.18
CA ASP A 706 -4.73 -35.92 -11.19
C ASP A 706 -3.54 -35.86 -12.16
N TYR A 707 -2.31 -36.03 -11.66
CA TYR A 707 -1.13 -36.12 -12.53
C TYR A 707 -1.14 -37.34 -13.44
N ARG A 708 -1.70 -38.46 -12.98
CA ARG A 708 -1.87 -39.66 -13.82
C ARG A 708 -2.95 -39.48 -14.88
N LEU A 709 -4.03 -38.74 -14.56
CA LEU A 709 -5.04 -38.34 -15.57
C LEU A 709 -4.43 -37.41 -16.60
N ALA A 710 -3.63 -36.42 -16.18
CA ALA A 710 -2.91 -35.56 -17.10
C ALA A 710 -1.97 -36.34 -18.05
N GLU A 711 -1.29 -37.37 -17.54
CA GLU A 711 -0.48 -38.27 -18.37
C GLU A 711 -1.34 -39.05 -19.38
N GLU A 712 -2.51 -39.53 -18.97
CA GLU A 712 -3.43 -40.26 -19.84
C GLU A 712 -3.95 -39.35 -20.97
N ASP A 713 -4.40 -38.14 -20.65
CA ASP A 713 -4.94 -37.20 -21.64
C ASP A 713 -3.89 -36.76 -22.66
N ILE A 714 -2.68 -36.43 -22.22
CA ILE A 714 -1.60 -36.01 -23.14
C ILE A 714 -1.16 -37.15 -24.08
N VAL A 715 -1.21 -38.40 -23.61
CA VAL A 715 -0.86 -39.59 -24.41
C VAL A 715 -1.98 -39.92 -25.40
N LEU A 716 -3.24 -39.68 -25.03
CA LEU A 716 -4.39 -39.89 -25.90
C LEU A 716 -4.54 -38.85 -27.01
N ALA A 717 -3.82 -37.72 -26.93
CA ALA A 717 -3.84 -36.67 -27.95
C ALA A 717 -3.46 -37.25 -29.34
N PRO A 718 -4.41 -37.26 -30.32
CA PRO A 718 -4.16 -37.86 -31.63
C PRO A 718 -3.09 -37.10 -32.41
N SER A 719 -2.33 -37.82 -33.25
CA SER A 719 -1.34 -37.19 -34.13
C SER A 719 -2.02 -36.22 -35.13
N PRO A 720 -1.78 -34.91 -35.03
CA PRO A 720 -2.69 -33.91 -35.58
C PRO A 720 -2.90 -33.96 -37.11
N HIS A 721 -1.84 -34.30 -37.84
CA HIS A 721 -1.84 -34.26 -39.31
C HIS A 721 -2.18 -35.60 -39.98
N ARG A 722 -2.12 -36.73 -39.25
CA ARG A 722 -2.41 -38.06 -39.82
C ARG A 722 -3.92 -38.35 -39.86
N GLU A 723 -4.67 -37.80 -38.91
CA GLU A 723 -6.11 -38.03 -38.77
C GLU A 723 -6.97 -36.77 -39.01
N ARG A 724 -6.36 -35.61 -39.27
CA ARG A 724 -7.02 -34.29 -39.37
C ARG A 724 -7.87 -33.94 -38.13
N ARG A 725 -7.44 -34.38 -36.95
CA ARG A 725 -8.13 -34.22 -35.67
C ARG A 725 -7.42 -33.21 -34.75
N LEU A 726 -6.96 -32.08 -35.29
CA LEU A 726 -6.20 -31.09 -34.52
C LEU A 726 -7.01 -30.45 -33.39
N GLU A 727 -8.31 -30.24 -33.60
CA GLU A 727 -9.19 -29.72 -32.53
C GLU A 727 -9.29 -30.69 -31.35
N GLN A 728 -9.37 -32.00 -31.64
CA GLN A 728 -9.39 -33.04 -30.60
C GLN A 728 -8.02 -33.16 -29.92
N ALA A 729 -6.92 -33.03 -30.66
CA ALA A 729 -5.58 -33.00 -30.09
C ALA A 729 -5.38 -31.79 -29.17
N ALA A 730 -5.80 -30.60 -29.59
CA ALA A 730 -5.76 -29.39 -28.77
C ALA A 730 -6.58 -29.55 -27.48
N GLN A 731 -7.78 -30.17 -27.58
CA GLN A 731 -8.63 -30.42 -26.42
C GLN A 731 -7.96 -31.37 -25.41
N HIS A 732 -7.44 -32.52 -25.85
CA HIS A 732 -6.75 -33.44 -24.94
C HIS A 732 -5.51 -32.82 -24.27
N ILE A 733 -4.76 -31.97 -24.99
CA ILE A 733 -3.62 -31.25 -24.40
C ILE A 733 -4.11 -30.19 -23.40
N GLN A 734 -5.26 -29.55 -23.65
CA GLN A 734 -5.90 -28.63 -22.71
C GLN A 734 -6.38 -29.37 -21.45
N ASP A 735 -7.05 -30.50 -21.60
CA ASP A 735 -7.54 -31.32 -20.47
C ASP A 735 -6.36 -31.79 -19.60
N ALA A 736 -5.26 -32.22 -20.23
CA ALA A 736 -4.02 -32.55 -19.53
C ALA A 736 -3.43 -31.35 -18.77
N LEU A 737 -3.51 -30.14 -19.34
CA LEU A 737 -3.07 -28.91 -18.68
C LEU A 737 -3.97 -28.54 -17.50
N ASP A 738 -5.28 -28.75 -17.62
CA ASP A 738 -6.27 -28.47 -16.57
C ASP A 738 -6.12 -29.45 -15.39
N HIS A 739 -5.73 -30.70 -15.66
CA HIS A 739 -5.35 -31.65 -14.61
C HIS A 739 -4.01 -31.31 -13.93
N LEU A 740 -3.09 -30.61 -14.61
CA LEU A 740 -1.87 -30.09 -14.01
C LEU A 740 -2.11 -28.78 -13.25
N ILE A 741 -3.08 -27.96 -13.67
CA ILE A 741 -3.38 -26.65 -13.11
C ILE A 741 -4.86 -26.60 -12.71
N ASP A 742 -5.16 -26.71 -11.41
CA ASP A 742 -6.50 -26.46 -10.90
C ASP A 742 -6.95 -25.04 -11.34
N PRO A 743 -8.10 -24.87 -12.03
CA PRO A 743 -8.54 -23.56 -12.56
C PRO A 743 -8.64 -22.43 -11.53
N GLN A 744 -8.65 -22.73 -10.22
CA GLN A 744 -8.52 -21.72 -9.16
C GLN A 744 -7.11 -21.10 -9.04
N GLN A 745 -6.06 -21.74 -9.55
CA GLN A 745 -4.67 -21.26 -9.49
C GLN A 745 -4.30 -20.29 -10.63
N GLN A 746 -4.98 -20.35 -11.79
CA GLN A 746 -4.74 -19.42 -12.91
C GLN A 746 -5.16 -17.97 -12.59
N GLN A 747 -6.15 -17.75 -11.74
CA GLN A 747 -6.53 -16.40 -11.30
C GLN A 747 -5.46 -15.71 -10.45
N GLN A 748 -4.42 -16.43 -10.00
CA GLN A 748 -3.37 -15.89 -9.15
C GLN A 748 -2.01 -15.70 -9.85
N GLN A 749 -1.86 -16.04 -11.14
CA GLN A 749 -0.55 -16.03 -11.82
C GLN A 749 -0.40 -15.22 -13.11
N GLN A 750 -1.39 -14.42 -13.58
CA GLN A 750 -1.17 -13.50 -14.71
C GLN A 750 -1.22 -12.01 -14.34
N PRO A 751 -0.30 -11.17 -14.88
CA PRO A 751 -0.36 -9.72 -14.73
C PRO A 751 -1.41 -9.15 -15.69
N SER A 752 -2.47 -8.58 -15.15
CA SER A 752 -3.56 -7.98 -15.94
C SER A 752 -3.10 -6.72 -16.69
N GLN A 753 -3.04 -6.79 -18.03
CA GLN A 753 -3.18 -5.65 -18.94
C GLN A 753 -4.62 -5.66 -19.51
N GLY A 754 -5.19 -4.46 -19.73
CA GLY A 754 -6.55 -4.23 -20.25
C GLY A 754 -6.76 -4.78 -21.68
N GLU A 755 -7.94 -4.77 -22.28
CA GLU A 755 -9.15 -3.96 -22.19
C GLU A 755 -10.33 -4.78 -22.73
N GLY A 756 -11.57 -4.30 -22.60
CA GLY A 756 -12.58 -4.60 -23.63
C GLY A 756 -14.01 -4.82 -23.12
N GLU A 757 -14.84 -3.81 -23.34
CA GLU A 757 -16.30 -3.81 -23.28
C GLU A 757 -16.96 -4.92 -24.14
N GLY A 758 -18.20 -5.28 -23.78
CA GLY A 758 -19.24 -5.56 -24.78
C GLY A 758 -19.80 -6.98 -24.86
N GLU A 759 -20.82 -7.24 -24.03
CA GLU A 759 -21.92 -8.22 -24.17
C GLU A 759 -22.55 -8.27 -25.59
N PRO A 760 -23.39 -9.29 -25.98
CA PRO A 760 -24.48 -9.81 -25.14
C PRO A 760 -24.82 -11.32 -25.23
N GLU A 761 -25.37 -11.83 -24.14
CA GLU A 761 -26.18 -13.06 -24.11
C GLU A 761 -27.67 -12.74 -24.19
N LYS A 762 -28.44 -13.62 -24.86
CA LYS A 762 -29.77 -14.02 -24.42
C LYS A 762 -30.06 -15.48 -24.80
N GLY A 763 -30.25 -16.33 -23.78
CA GLY A 763 -31.20 -17.45 -23.82
C GLY A 763 -32.65 -16.93 -23.72
N GLU A 764 -33.72 -17.70 -23.75
CA GLU A 764 -33.94 -19.15 -23.59
C GLU A 764 -35.45 -19.42 -23.84
N ASN A 765 -35.85 -20.71 -23.85
CA ASN A 765 -37.21 -21.29 -23.91
C ASN A 765 -37.80 -21.46 -25.34
N GLY A 766 -38.48 -22.55 -25.72
CA GLY A 766 -38.98 -23.74 -25.03
C GLY A 766 -40.22 -24.26 -25.79
N GLU A 767 -40.20 -25.54 -26.19
CA GLU A 767 -41.31 -26.46 -26.52
C GLU A 767 -42.40 -26.14 -27.58
N SER A 768 -42.38 -26.99 -28.63
CA SER A 768 -43.46 -27.90 -29.10
C SER A 768 -44.47 -27.50 -30.21
N GLU A 769 -44.67 -28.51 -31.09
CA GLU A 769 -45.80 -28.87 -31.97
C GLU A 769 -45.90 -28.35 -33.44
N GLU A 770 -46.14 -29.33 -34.32
CA GLU A 770 -46.29 -29.34 -35.79
C GLU A 770 -47.64 -28.73 -36.29
N PRO A 771 -48.10 -28.96 -37.55
CA PRO A 771 -47.72 -28.26 -38.78
C PRO A 771 -48.95 -27.64 -39.49
N ASP A 772 -48.76 -27.27 -40.77
CA ASP A 772 -49.76 -26.95 -41.81
C ASP A 772 -50.29 -25.51 -41.92
N GLY A 773 -50.41 -25.05 -43.17
CA GLY A 773 -51.52 -24.19 -43.57
C GLY A 773 -51.18 -22.92 -44.35
N GLU A 774 -51.12 -23.09 -45.67
CA GLU A 774 -51.31 -22.14 -46.77
C GLU A 774 -52.12 -20.83 -46.54
N GLY A 775 -51.64 -19.77 -47.23
CA GLY A 775 -52.46 -18.78 -47.95
C GLY A 775 -52.99 -17.59 -47.13
N GLY A 776 -52.91 -16.34 -47.54
CA GLY A 776 -52.53 -15.70 -48.80
C GLY A 776 -53.32 -14.38 -48.96
N ARG A 777 -52.82 -13.50 -49.85
CA ARG A 777 -53.46 -12.33 -50.52
C ARG A 777 -53.45 -10.98 -49.78
N GLN A 778 -52.78 -9.93 -50.29
CA GLN A 778 -52.98 -9.02 -51.47
C GLN A 778 -53.34 -7.62 -50.91
N ASP A 779 -53.00 -6.45 -51.44
CA ASP A 779 -52.41 -5.99 -52.71
C ASP A 779 -52.03 -4.49 -52.61
N ASN A 780 -51.34 -3.99 -53.66
CA ASN A 780 -51.14 -2.61 -54.17
C ASN A 780 -49.95 -1.77 -53.64
N GLN A 781 -48.90 -1.50 -54.46
CA GLN A 781 -48.77 -0.58 -55.63
C GLN A 781 -48.83 0.91 -55.20
N GLU A 782 -47.89 1.83 -55.52
CA GLU A 782 -47.25 2.17 -56.81
C GLU A 782 -46.02 3.13 -56.61
N ASN A 783 -44.89 2.83 -57.29
CA ASN A 783 -43.92 3.60 -58.13
C ASN A 783 -43.95 5.18 -58.25
N PRO A 784 -43.06 5.88 -59.04
CA PRO A 784 -41.89 5.46 -59.89
C PRO A 784 -40.66 6.45 -59.99
N GLN A 785 -39.74 6.10 -60.94
CA GLN A 785 -38.67 6.86 -61.66
C GLN A 785 -37.26 6.84 -61.03
N GLY A 786 -36.15 6.41 -61.66
CA GLY A 786 -35.60 6.51 -63.06
C GLY A 786 -34.23 7.23 -62.90
N ASP A 787 -33.04 6.81 -63.34
CA ASP A 787 -32.58 6.39 -64.68
C ASP A 787 -31.20 5.66 -64.62
N ARG A 788 -30.92 4.93 -65.71
CA ARG A 788 -29.69 4.21 -66.15
C ARG A 788 -28.68 5.19 -66.84
N PRO A 789 -27.54 4.82 -67.50
CA PRO A 789 -27.15 3.51 -68.13
C PRO A 789 -25.64 3.08 -68.03
N GLU A 790 -25.34 1.77 -68.20
CA GLU A 790 -24.49 1.10 -69.27
C GLU A 790 -22.96 1.22 -69.09
N GLY A 791 -22.07 0.26 -69.42
CA GLY A 791 -22.02 -1.05 -70.09
C GLY A 791 -20.53 -1.50 -70.03
N ASP A 792 -20.16 -2.78 -69.87
CA ASP A 792 -19.92 -3.85 -70.87
C ASP A 792 -18.47 -4.38 -70.74
N GLU A 793 -18.31 -5.71 -70.76
CA GLU A 793 -17.05 -6.51 -70.84
C GLU A 793 -16.50 -6.52 -72.31
N PRO A 794 -15.59 -7.41 -72.79
CA PRO A 794 -14.65 -8.38 -72.18
C PRO A 794 -13.22 -8.46 -72.86
N GLU A 795 -12.39 -9.38 -72.35
CA GLU A 795 -11.39 -10.26 -73.02
C GLU A 795 -10.28 -9.76 -73.98
N THR A 796 -9.04 -10.21 -73.70
CA THR A 796 -8.05 -10.98 -74.55
C THR A 796 -6.62 -10.68 -74.03
N GLY A 797 -5.81 -11.67 -73.63
CA GLY A 797 -4.86 -12.45 -74.47
C GLY A 797 -3.61 -11.60 -74.76
N ASP A 798 -2.34 -12.02 -74.72
CA ASP A 798 -1.60 -13.26 -74.49
C ASP A 798 -0.10 -12.84 -74.51
N GLU A 799 0.79 -13.72 -74.04
CA GLU A 799 2.24 -13.79 -74.30
C GLU A 799 3.23 -12.70 -73.81
N GLY A 800 4.38 -13.19 -73.28
CA GLY A 800 5.68 -12.64 -73.69
C GLY A 800 6.62 -12.19 -72.57
N GLU A 801 7.59 -13.05 -72.29
CA GLU A 801 8.88 -12.81 -71.62
C GLU A 801 9.56 -11.49 -72.03
N ASP A 802 10.24 -10.78 -71.10
CA ASP A 802 11.71 -10.65 -71.14
C ASP A 802 12.28 -9.86 -69.95
N GLU A 803 13.54 -10.17 -69.64
CA GLU A 803 14.34 -9.61 -68.56
C GLU A 803 14.79 -8.15 -68.80
N GLY A 804 15.02 -7.42 -67.70
CA GLY A 804 16.20 -6.56 -67.62
C GLY A 804 16.00 -5.05 -67.41
N LYS A 805 16.38 -4.63 -66.20
CA LYS A 805 17.10 -3.38 -65.86
C LYS A 805 16.47 -2.03 -66.22
N GLY A 806 16.05 -1.33 -65.17
CA GLY A 806 16.02 0.13 -65.15
C GLY A 806 15.53 0.65 -63.81
N GLU A 807 16.44 1.04 -62.92
CA GLU A 807 16.13 2.07 -61.91
C GLU A 807 16.16 3.42 -62.62
N PRO A 808 15.10 4.24 -62.48
CA PRO A 808 15.33 5.67 -62.39
C PRO A 808 14.51 6.37 -61.29
N ASP A 809 15.28 7.21 -60.59
CA ASP A 809 14.99 8.59 -60.17
C ASP A 809 14.10 8.85 -58.94
N ASP A 810 14.81 9.24 -57.87
CA ASP A 810 14.37 9.46 -56.48
C ASP A 810 13.57 10.77 -56.29
N ASN A 811 13.12 11.40 -57.38
CA ASN A 811 12.41 12.68 -57.36
C ASN A 811 10.93 12.60 -57.78
N ASP A 812 10.46 11.49 -58.34
CA ASP A 812 9.02 11.26 -58.57
C ASP A 812 8.30 10.70 -57.33
N LEU A 813 9.05 10.18 -56.34
CA LEU A 813 8.50 9.62 -55.10
C LEU A 813 8.09 10.67 -54.05
N LYS A 814 8.59 11.90 -54.15
CA LYS A 814 8.22 12.99 -53.20
C LYS A 814 6.88 13.65 -53.52
N ARG A 815 6.26 13.34 -54.67
CA ARG A 815 4.95 13.89 -55.04
C ARG A 815 3.77 12.97 -54.66
N ALA A 816 4.03 11.71 -54.34
CA ALA A 816 3.03 10.73 -53.92
C ALA A 816 2.88 10.59 -52.37
N GLU A 817 3.62 11.35 -51.58
CA GLU A 817 3.58 11.27 -50.10
C GLU A 817 2.42 12.04 -49.44
N LYS A 818 1.50 12.63 -50.20
CA LYS A 818 0.41 13.43 -49.62
C LYS A 818 -0.94 12.71 -49.49
N GLU A 819 -1.16 11.55 -50.10
CA GLU A 819 -2.43 10.84 -50.01
C GLU A 819 -2.22 9.31 -50.01
N GLY A 820 -2.39 8.65 -48.84
CA GLY A 820 -2.77 7.22 -48.82
C GLY A 820 -1.75 6.12 -48.42
N GLY A 821 -0.67 6.39 -47.69
CA GLY A 821 0.27 5.34 -47.25
C GLY A 821 -0.06 4.69 -45.90
N ASP A 822 -0.34 3.38 -45.88
CA ASP A 822 -0.65 2.52 -44.71
C ASP A 822 0.43 2.54 -43.60
N LEU A 823 0.01 2.57 -42.33
CA LEU A 823 0.82 2.61 -41.11
C LEU A 823 1.77 1.41 -41.00
N ARG A 824 1.35 0.25 -41.53
CA ARG A 824 2.13 -1.00 -41.57
C ARG A 824 3.44 -0.85 -42.35
N SER A 825 3.39 -0.15 -43.48
CA SER A 825 4.54 0.10 -44.37
C SER A 825 5.60 0.98 -43.70
N ARG A 826 5.18 1.90 -42.82
CA ARG A 826 6.06 2.79 -42.05
C ARG A 826 6.77 2.04 -40.91
N LEU A 827 6.06 1.14 -40.22
CA LEU A 827 6.62 0.34 -39.13
C LEU A 827 7.64 -0.68 -39.62
N LEU A 828 7.37 -1.35 -40.75
CA LEU A 828 8.31 -2.31 -41.35
C LEU A 828 9.61 -1.62 -41.82
N ARG A 829 9.53 -0.42 -42.40
CA ARG A 829 10.73 0.37 -42.75
C ARG A 829 11.53 0.81 -41.53
N LYS A 830 10.86 1.19 -40.43
CA LYS A 830 11.52 1.58 -39.17
C LYS A 830 12.24 0.38 -38.53
N GLN A 831 11.60 -0.78 -38.52
CA GLN A 831 12.18 -2.02 -38.01
C GLN A 831 13.38 -2.49 -38.86
N GLN A 832 13.30 -2.37 -40.19
CA GLN A 832 14.41 -2.68 -41.10
C GLN A 832 15.61 -1.73 -40.91
N GLN A 833 15.37 -0.43 -40.68
CA GLN A 833 16.43 0.54 -40.38
C GLN A 833 17.11 0.28 -39.03
N GLU A 834 16.36 -0.12 -38.00
CA GLU A 834 16.92 -0.49 -36.68
C GLU A 834 17.73 -1.79 -36.76
N TYR A 835 17.28 -2.77 -37.55
CA TYR A 835 18.01 -4.02 -37.79
C TYR A 835 19.35 -3.79 -38.50
N LEU A 836 19.39 -2.88 -39.48
CA LEU A 836 20.62 -2.49 -40.19
C LEU A 836 21.55 -1.63 -39.33
N ARG A 837 21.02 -0.87 -38.36
CA ARG A 837 21.79 0.01 -37.47
C ARG A 837 22.49 -0.74 -36.33
N ASN A 838 21.89 -1.81 -35.83
CA ASN A 838 22.42 -2.59 -34.69
C ASN A 838 23.19 -3.86 -35.10
N GLY A 839 23.18 -4.24 -36.37
CA GLY A 839 23.84 -5.45 -36.87
C GLY A 839 25.33 -5.29 -37.19
N ARG A 840 26.22 -5.23 -36.18
CA ARG A 840 27.67 -5.50 -36.37
C ARG A 840 28.31 -6.23 -35.19
N ARG A 841 28.42 -7.56 -35.35
CA ARG A 841 29.66 -8.39 -35.33
C ARG A 841 29.39 -9.74 -34.65
N ILE A 842 29.11 -10.76 -35.47
CA ILE A 842 29.38 -12.17 -35.10
C ILE A 842 30.69 -12.54 -35.81
N PRO A 843 31.76 -12.95 -35.08
CA PRO A 843 32.93 -13.51 -35.72
C PRO A 843 32.63 -14.92 -36.25
N ARG A 844 33.14 -15.21 -37.45
CA ARG A 844 33.06 -16.53 -38.11
C ARG A 844 33.99 -17.55 -37.42
N SER A 845 33.46 -18.72 -37.06
CA SER A 845 34.18 -20.01 -37.10
C SER A 845 33.16 -21.15 -37.19
N LYS A 846 33.02 -21.81 -38.36
CA LYS A 846 33.57 -23.13 -38.74
C LYS A 846 32.99 -24.31 -37.94
N SER A 847 32.24 -25.17 -38.66
CA SER A 847 31.83 -26.57 -38.37
C SER A 847 31.16 -26.79 -37.01
N HIS A 848 29.88 -27.13 -36.92
CA HIS A 848 29.27 -28.37 -37.42
C HIS A 848 27.74 -28.25 -37.43
#